data_AF-A0A2P6NXU8-F1
#
_entry.id   AF-A0A2P6NXU8-F1
#
_cell.length_a   1.000
_cell.length_b   1.000
_cell.length_c   1.000
_cell.angle_alpha   90.00
_cell.angle_beta   90.00
_cell.angle_gamma   90.00
#
_symmetry.space_group_name_H-M   'P 1'
#
loop_
_entity.id
_entity.type
_entity.pdbx_description
1 polymer ?
#
loop_
_entity_poly.entity_id
_entity_poly.type
_entity_poly.pdbx_seq_one_letter_code
_entity_poly.pdbx_strand_id
1 'polypeptide(L)'
;MSTSTAKISSFTIHDVRFPTSLSGDGTDAMNTECDYSSAYIVLHTEPPLKDDSGRVLEGHGMTFTIGRGNDIVCAAIRTLADRLLIGRDTEELFSDMGKTYYLLTGDPQLRWIGPEKGVIALATAACINALFDLFAKTRSKPLWKLITDMKPEELVKLIPFKYIDDFITPQEALDWLREKEGNKKRREERVKEVGYPAYTTSVGWLGYSDEKVVRLTKEAIRDGFTHFKLKVGSDPESDKTRIGLVKSVISDPRNFPENYVKPDPSTTRGKNADPNTGCVLMVDANQVWSVNQAIDYMREHIVPLSPWFIEEPTAPDDVLGHAAIRRALKAGTPVVGVASGEHAHNRMLFKQMLQSGSLDVVQIDACRMGGLNEVLAVLLMAAKAGVPVCPHAGGVGLCELVVHLSLIDFLAVSGPSILESETGGLKIPNVLEYVDHLHEHFVYPVEISERGTYEKNPSGSMIGLRGAIGRARDDVEMKHKLRQACNWAEPNKILSSINFTELVDLLCQTHAQCRTVRSNARQLRSYQSESPRTHSELVSFLVQLNQLKRQRSQLHAEHKVESTHKHKRKQQMTSAEKKGKDLPLQGLTQDGWSNEEEATTTCACGAVQMVVPLKAPGLVNTFVCHCADCRKVSASMFATNLTTLDSHTRFTRGEENLTIFAQSHTTTTGRKMTNAFCRTCGTIMYRFGEVAPGTRFMRGGPIDDHTLHDTILKPQVELFAEHRTAWVTPVEGSEQAHGMGTFGG
;
A
#
# COMPACT_ATOMS: atom_id res chain seq x y z
N MET A 1 42.90 3.21 -20.19
CA MET A 1 43.38 2.05 -19.41
C MET A 1 42.71 0.83 -20.00
N SER A 2 43.47 -0.22 -20.34
CA SER A 2 42.90 -1.51 -20.79
C SER A 2 42.03 -2.06 -19.67
N THR A 3 40.70 -2.03 -19.82
CA THR A 3 39.80 -2.68 -18.86
C THR A 3 40.13 -4.17 -18.89
N SER A 4 40.72 -4.68 -17.82
CA SER A 4 40.92 -6.11 -17.63
C SER A 4 39.54 -6.78 -17.62
N THR A 5 39.18 -7.44 -18.71
CA THR A 5 37.93 -8.17 -18.83
C THR A 5 37.99 -9.40 -17.92
N ALA A 6 37.11 -9.45 -16.92
CA ALA A 6 36.98 -10.57 -16.00
C ALA A 6 35.63 -11.26 -16.21
N LYS A 7 35.58 -12.56 -15.96
CA LYS A 7 34.33 -13.32 -16.02
C LYS A 7 33.81 -13.58 -14.63
N ILE A 8 32.48 -13.62 -14.46
CA ILE A 8 31.87 -14.14 -13.23
C ILE A 8 32.19 -15.64 -13.16
N SER A 9 33.04 -16.05 -12.23
CA SER A 9 33.59 -17.40 -12.17
C SER A 9 32.86 -18.29 -11.16
N SER A 10 32.39 -17.70 -10.07
CA SER A 10 31.66 -18.40 -9.02
C SER A 10 30.78 -17.42 -8.23
N PHE A 11 29.93 -17.96 -7.36
CA PHE A 11 29.14 -17.18 -6.42
C PHE A 11 28.99 -17.92 -5.10
N THR A 12 28.73 -17.17 -4.02
CA THR A 12 28.36 -17.71 -2.71
C THR A 12 26.97 -17.23 -2.33
N ILE A 13 26.17 -18.10 -1.72
CA ILE A 13 24.82 -17.77 -1.24
C ILE A 13 24.73 -18.02 0.25
N HIS A 14 24.11 -17.08 0.97
CA HIS A 14 23.88 -17.16 2.39
C HIS A 14 22.39 -16.98 2.70
N ASP A 15 21.81 -17.94 3.40
CA ASP A 15 20.51 -17.82 4.07
C ASP A 15 20.76 -17.21 5.45
N VAL A 16 20.52 -15.90 5.58
CA VAL A 16 20.76 -15.15 6.81
C VAL A 16 19.43 -14.80 7.43
N ARG A 17 19.22 -15.12 8.72
CA ARG A 17 17.98 -14.82 9.44
C ARG A 17 18.32 -14.23 10.82
N PHE A 18 17.65 -13.14 11.17
CA PHE A 18 17.81 -12.43 12.43
C PHE A 18 16.56 -12.69 13.29
N PRO A 19 16.71 -13.03 14.59
CA PRO A 19 15.60 -13.43 15.44
C PRO A 19 14.82 -12.22 15.99
N THR A 20 14.39 -11.30 15.12
CA THR A 20 13.66 -10.07 15.48
C THR A 20 12.31 -10.35 16.13
N SER A 21 11.74 -11.54 15.93
CA SER A 21 10.51 -11.96 16.59
C SER A 21 10.63 -12.05 18.12
N LEU A 22 11.86 -12.14 18.66
CA LEU A 22 12.09 -12.20 20.11
C LEU A 22 11.89 -10.85 20.81
N SER A 23 12.11 -9.74 20.11
CA SER A 23 11.94 -8.37 20.61
C SER A 23 10.61 -7.74 20.17
N GLY A 24 9.89 -8.37 19.24
CA GLY A 24 8.67 -7.86 18.63
C GLY A 24 8.93 -6.76 17.59
N ASP A 25 10.19 -6.57 17.19
CA ASP A 25 10.58 -5.61 16.16
C ASP A 25 10.04 -6.07 14.80
N GLY A 26 9.51 -5.13 14.01
CA GLY A 26 8.93 -5.45 12.70
C GLY A 26 7.54 -6.07 12.73
N THR A 27 6.87 -6.12 13.90
CA THR A 27 5.51 -6.66 13.99
C THR A 27 4.45 -5.66 13.55
N ASP A 28 3.53 -6.14 12.72
CA ASP A 28 2.39 -5.39 12.20
C ASP A 28 1.09 -6.21 12.22
N ALA A 29 0.01 -5.68 11.65
CA ALA A 29 -1.32 -6.30 11.72
C ALA A 29 -1.42 -7.60 10.90
N MET A 30 -0.58 -7.77 9.88
CA MET A 30 -0.50 -8.96 9.04
C MET A 30 0.63 -9.90 9.50
N ASN A 31 1.82 -9.34 9.74
CA ASN A 31 3.04 -10.04 10.06
C ASN A 31 3.33 -9.96 11.57
N THR A 32 2.74 -10.90 12.32
CA THR A 32 2.85 -10.92 13.79
C THR A 32 4.08 -11.64 14.33
N GLU A 33 4.79 -12.40 13.48
CA GLU A 33 6.03 -13.11 13.81
C GLU A 33 7.07 -12.93 12.69
N CYS A 34 7.84 -11.85 12.74
CA CYS A 34 8.87 -11.52 11.75
C CYS A 34 10.26 -11.92 12.24
N ASP A 35 10.97 -12.77 11.50
CA ASP A 35 12.41 -12.95 11.64
C ASP A 35 13.08 -12.33 10.41
N TYR A 36 13.46 -11.05 10.50
CA TYR A 36 14.06 -10.32 9.39
C TYR A 36 15.21 -11.13 8.79
N SER A 37 15.15 -11.35 7.49
CA SER A 37 16.00 -12.31 6.80
C SER A 37 16.47 -11.75 5.47
N SER A 38 17.62 -12.22 5.04
CA SER A 38 18.28 -11.82 3.81
C SER A 38 18.68 -13.06 3.03
N ALA A 39 18.19 -13.19 1.80
CA ALA A 39 18.71 -14.14 0.83
C ALA A 39 19.83 -13.43 0.08
N TYR A 40 21.07 -13.73 0.48
CA TYR A 40 22.26 -12.94 0.14
C TYR A 40 23.16 -13.66 -0.86
N ILE A 41 23.70 -12.94 -1.85
CA ILE A 41 24.62 -13.46 -2.86
C ILE A 41 25.90 -12.60 -2.95
N VAL A 42 27.03 -13.29 -3.14
CA VAL A 42 28.33 -12.69 -3.46
C VAL A 42 28.81 -13.26 -4.79
N LEU A 43 29.09 -12.40 -5.76
CA LEU A 43 29.64 -12.73 -7.07
C LEU A 43 31.16 -12.56 -7.09
N HIS A 44 31.86 -13.58 -7.58
CA HIS A 44 33.31 -13.62 -7.69
C HIS A 44 33.75 -13.62 -9.15
N THR A 45 34.94 -13.08 -9.42
CA THR A 45 35.45 -12.91 -10.79
C THR A 45 36.78 -13.62 -11.04
N GLU A 46 37.03 -14.01 -12.29
CA GLU A 46 38.30 -14.57 -12.76
C GLU A 46 38.75 -13.92 -14.08
N PRO A 47 39.96 -13.33 -14.15
CA PRO A 47 40.85 -13.07 -13.00
C PRO A 47 40.17 -12.13 -11.98
N PRO A 48 40.54 -12.18 -10.68
CA PRO A 48 39.91 -11.33 -9.67
C PRO A 48 40.09 -9.85 -9.99
N LEU A 49 38.97 -9.13 -10.08
CA LEU A 49 38.97 -7.67 -10.14
C LEU A 49 39.50 -7.10 -8.82
N LYS A 50 40.23 -5.98 -8.89
CA LYS A 50 40.84 -5.33 -7.73
C LYS A 50 40.65 -3.82 -7.80
N ASP A 51 40.54 -3.18 -6.64
CA ASP A 51 40.66 -1.71 -6.55
C ASP A 51 42.12 -1.24 -6.60
N ASP A 52 42.32 0.08 -6.57
CA ASP A 52 43.64 0.72 -6.60
C ASP A 52 44.54 0.31 -5.42
N SER A 53 43.97 -0.19 -4.32
CA SER A 53 44.71 -0.71 -3.16
C SER A 53 45.12 -2.17 -3.30
N GLY A 54 44.69 -2.83 -4.39
CA GLY A 54 44.91 -4.26 -4.63
C GLY A 54 43.92 -5.17 -3.90
N ARG A 55 42.90 -4.62 -3.25
CA ARG A 55 41.84 -5.42 -2.59
C ARG A 55 40.93 -6.02 -3.66
N VAL A 56 40.61 -7.30 -3.49
CA VAL A 56 39.69 -8.02 -4.39
C VAL A 56 38.29 -7.43 -4.29
N LEU A 57 37.69 -7.20 -5.46
CA LEU A 57 36.33 -6.70 -5.60
C LEU A 57 35.37 -7.86 -5.82
N GLU A 58 34.29 -7.85 -5.04
CA GLU A 58 33.19 -8.81 -5.08
C GLU A 58 31.88 -8.04 -5.28
N GLY A 59 30.91 -8.66 -5.96
CA GLY A 59 29.57 -8.10 -6.17
C GLY A 59 28.58 -8.62 -5.16
N HIS A 60 28.05 -7.77 -4.28
CA HIS A 60 27.16 -8.19 -3.21
C HIS A 60 25.73 -7.74 -3.48
N GLY A 61 24.80 -8.67 -3.37
CA GLY A 61 23.39 -8.38 -3.52
C GLY A 61 22.56 -9.17 -2.53
N MET A 62 21.33 -8.71 -2.33
CA MET A 62 20.40 -9.37 -1.44
C MET A 62 18.96 -9.11 -1.86
N THR A 63 18.07 -9.89 -1.28
CA THR A 63 16.65 -9.55 -1.16
C THR A 63 16.16 -9.86 0.25
N PHE A 64 15.09 -9.18 0.66
CA PHE A 64 14.55 -9.23 2.01
C PHE A 64 13.40 -10.23 2.12
N THR A 65 13.38 -10.98 3.23
CA THR A 65 12.25 -11.82 3.64
C THR A 65 12.06 -11.74 5.16
N ILE A 66 11.00 -12.35 5.69
CA ILE A 66 10.67 -12.32 7.13
C ILE A 66 10.79 -13.69 7.81
N GLY A 67 11.67 -14.56 7.31
CA GLY A 67 12.02 -15.83 7.95
C GLY A 67 11.75 -17.04 7.09
N ARG A 68 10.59 -17.68 7.26
CA ARG A 68 10.21 -18.87 6.46
C ARG A 68 10.12 -18.50 4.98
N GLY A 69 10.72 -19.33 4.12
CA GLY A 69 10.77 -19.10 2.68
C GLY A 69 12.06 -18.43 2.19
N ASN A 70 12.92 -17.92 3.08
CA ASN A 70 14.23 -17.36 2.69
C ASN A 70 15.10 -18.39 1.94
N ASP A 71 15.04 -19.66 2.37
CA ASP A 71 15.70 -20.80 1.75
C ASP A 71 15.23 -21.05 0.30
N ILE A 72 13.93 -20.85 0.03
CA ILE A 72 13.34 -20.98 -1.31
C ILE A 72 13.88 -19.87 -2.22
N VAL A 73 13.98 -18.64 -1.71
CA VAL A 73 14.58 -17.51 -2.45
C VAL A 73 16.06 -17.77 -2.72
N CYS A 74 16.82 -18.27 -1.74
CA CYS A 74 18.22 -18.69 -1.94
C CYS A 74 18.36 -19.76 -3.04
N ALA A 75 17.43 -20.72 -3.14
CA ALA A 75 17.43 -21.73 -4.19
C ALA A 75 17.14 -21.13 -5.58
N ALA A 76 16.24 -20.14 -5.66
CA ALA A 76 15.97 -19.40 -6.90
C ALA A 76 17.18 -18.54 -7.33
N ILE A 77 17.84 -17.86 -6.39
CA ILE A 77 19.09 -17.11 -6.64
C ILE A 77 20.16 -18.05 -7.21
N ARG A 78 20.34 -19.23 -6.61
CA ARG A 78 21.29 -20.23 -7.09
C ARG A 78 21.01 -20.63 -8.53
N THR A 79 19.74 -20.87 -8.84
CA THR A 79 19.31 -21.29 -10.19
C THR A 79 19.58 -20.20 -11.22
N LEU A 80 19.28 -18.93 -10.91
CA LEU A 80 19.54 -17.80 -11.81
C LEU A 80 21.04 -17.58 -12.01
N ALA A 81 21.82 -17.48 -10.92
CA ALA A 81 23.24 -17.19 -10.99
C ALA A 81 24.02 -18.29 -11.74
N ASP A 82 23.75 -19.56 -11.44
CA ASP A 82 24.40 -20.71 -12.07
C ASP A 82 24.12 -20.77 -13.58
N ARG A 83 22.86 -20.57 -13.98
CA ARG A 83 22.46 -20.72 -15.39
C ARG A 83 22.78 -19.51 -16.26
N LEU A 84 22.71 -18.30 -15.69
CA LEU A 84 22.67 -17.06 -16.49
C LEU A 84 23.88 -16.15 -16.28
N LEU A 85 24.57 -16.22 -15.13
CA LEU A 85 25.68 -15.33 -14.79
C LEU A 85 27.06 -15.99 -14.88
N ILE A 86 27.21 -17.26 -14.52
CA ILE A 86 28.51 -17.95 -14.59
C ILE A 86 29.07 -17.92 -16.02
N GLY A 87 30.34 -17.54 -16.13
CA GLY A 87 31.08 -17.43 -17.40
C GLY A 87 30.82 -16.16 -18.19
N ARG A 88 29.90 -15.29 -17.76
CA ARG A 88 29.64 -13.99 -18.40
C ARG A 88 30.78 -13.00 -18.13
N ASP A 89 31.11 -12.23 -19.16
CA ASP A 89 32.08 -11.14 -19.06
C ASP A 89 31.46 -9.94 -18.31
N THR A 90 32.19 -9.40 -17.34
CA THR A 90 31.67 -8.29 -16.52
C THR A 90 31.49 -7.01 -17.33
N GLU A 91 32.38 -6.69 -18.26
CA GLU A 91 32.27 -5.47 -19.06
C GLU A 91 31.18 -5.59 -20.13
N GLU A 92 30.94 -6.79 -20.67
CA GLU A 92 29.75 -7.07 -21.50
C GLU A 92 28.46 -6.77 -20.73
N LEU A 93 28.33 -7.29 -19.50
CA LEU A 93 27.15 -7.05 -18.66
C LEU A 93 26.97 -5.57 -18.29
N PHE A 94 28.06 -4.89 -17.91
CA PHE A 94 28.02 -3.49 -17.47
C PHE A 94 27.77 -2.50 -18.61
N SER A 95 28.17 -2.85 -19.84
CA SER A 95 28.00 -1.99 -21.02
C SER A 95 26.53 -1.70 -21.36
N ASP A 96 25.62 -2.59 -20.97
CA ASP A 96 24.18 -2.48 -21.22
C ASP A 96 23.39 -3.23 -20.13
N MET A 97 23.26 -2.60 -18.96
CA MET A 97 22.54 -3.20 -17.84
C MET A 97 21.03 -3.41 -18.11
N GLY A 98 20.45 -2.75 -19.11
CA GLY A 98 19.08 -3.03 -19.57
C GLY A 98 18.98 -4.37 -20.30
N LYS A 99 19.95 -4.70 -21.17
CA LYS A 99 20.05 -6.06 -21.73
C LYS A 99 20.35 -7.10 -20.67
N THR A 100 21.21 -6.79 -19.70
CA THR A 100 21.49 -7.67 -18.56
C THR A 100 20.22 -7.95 -17.73
N TYR A 101 19.35 -6.97 -17.55
CA TYR A 101 18.02 -7.19 -16.95
C TYR A 101 17.20 -8.20 -17.75
N TYR A 102 17.13 -8.06 -19.08
CA TYR A 102 16.39 -9.00 -19.93
C TYR A 102 17.05 -10.37 -20.05
N LEU A 103 18.37 -10.49 -19.84
CA LEU A 103 19.03 -11.78 -19.71
C LEU A 103 18.47 -12.56 -18.51
N LEU A 104 18.29 -11.90 -17.36
CA LEU A 104 17.80 -12.54 -16.14
C LEU A 104 16.28 -12.73 -16.11
N THR A 105 15.51 -11.86 -16.76
CA THR A 105 14.04 -11.91 -16.76
C THR A 105 13.43 -12.57 -17.99
N GLY A 106 14.21 -12.73 -19.06
CA GLY A 106 13.76 -13.20 -20.36
C GLY A 106 13.85 -14.71 -20.59
N ASP A 107 14.46 -15.47 -19.68
CA ASP A 107 14.50 -16.94 -19.78
C ASP A 107 13.06 -17.49 -19.80
N PRO A 108 12.64 -18.21 -20.85
CA PRO A 108 11.24 -18.60 -21.03
C PRO A 108 10.73 -19.57 -19.95
N GLN A 109 11.60 -20.39 -19.37
CA GLN A 109 11.24 -21.36 -18.34
C GLN A 109 11.18 -20.72 -16.97
N LEU A 110 12.18 -19.92 -16.60
CA LEU A 110 12.21 -19.20 -15.32
C LEU A 110 11.18 -18.09 -15.28
N ARG A 111 10.87 -17.47 -16.41
CA ARG A 111 9.77 -16.50 -16.51
C ARG A 111 8.41 -17.14 -16.19
N TRP A 112 8.21 -18.43 -16.45
CA TRP A 112 6.94 -19.12 -16.21
C TRP A 112 6.54 -19.24 -14.73
N ILE A 113 7.53 -19.24 -13.82
CA ILE A 113 7.29 -19.31 -12.36
C ILE A 113 7.07 -17.94 -11.70
N GLY A 114 7.05 -16.86 -12.50
CA GLY A 114 6.63 -15.52 -12.08
C GLY A 114 5.39 -15.12 -12.87
N PRO A 115 5.52 -14.43 -14.01
CA PRO A 115 6.67 -13.65 -14.50
C PRO A 115 6.85 -12.33 -13.74
N GLU A 116 8.10 -11.91 -13.50
CA GLU A 116 8.43 -10.62 -12.86
C GLU A 116 7.58 -10.39 -11.59
N LYS A 117 7.43 -11.43 -10.76
CA LYS A 117 6.77 -11.39 -9.45
C LYS A 117 7.22 -12.54 -8.55
N GLY A 118 6.97 -12.41 -7.25
CA GLY A 118 7.20 -13.47 -6.26
C GLY A 118 8.68 -13.88 -6.13
N VAL A 119 8.91 -15.14 -5.77
CA VAL A 119 10.25 -15.69 -5.45
C VAL A 119 11.27 -15.42 -6.56
N ILE A 120 10.90 -15.61 -7.83
CA ILE A 120 11.83 -15.43 -8.94
C ILE A 120 12.21 -13.95 -9.15
N ALA A 121 11.29 -13.02 -8.90
CA ALA A 121 11.62 -11.58 -8.96
C ALA A 121 12.54 -11.15 -7.82
N LEU A 122 12.28 -11.64 -6.59
CA LEU A 122 13.17 -11.40 -5.44
C LEU A 122 14.59 -11.93 -5.72
N ALA A 123 14.70 -13.12 -6.32
CA ALA A 123 15.98 -13.68 -6.70
C ALA A 123 16.68 -12.86 -7.80
N THR A 124 15.93 -12.41 -8.82
CA THR A 124 16.44 -11.48 -9.84
C THR A 124 16.94 -10.18 -9.23
N ALA A 125 16.22 -9.62 -8.24
CA ALA A 125 16.62 -8.42 -7.53
C ALA A 125 18.00 -8.58 -6.90
N ALA A 126 18.20 -9.67 -6.15
CA ALA A 126 19.48 -9.97 -5.51
C ALA A 126 20.63 -10.08 -6.52
N CYS A 127 20.41 -10.75 -7.65
CA CYS A 127 21.41 -10.87 -8.72
C CYS A 127 21.71 -9.54 -9.43
N ILE A 128 20.70 -8.77 -9.81
CA ILE A 128 20.86 -7.45 -10.45
C ILE A 128 21.57 -6.48 -9.53
N ASN A 129 21.17 -6.45 -8.26
CA ASN A 129 21.78 -5.60 -7.26
C ASN A 129 23.26 -6.00 -7.05
N ALA A 130 23.59 -7.30 -7.00
CA ALA A 130 24.99 -7.74 -6.92
C ALA A 130 25.85 -7.29 -8.11
N LEU A 131 25.28 -7.27 -9.31
CA LEU A 131 25.96 -6.77 -10.51
C LEU A 131 26.16 -5.25 -10.45
N PHE A 132 25.16 -4.48 -10.01
CA PHE A 132 25.32 -3.03 -9.82
C PHE A 132 26.32 -2.68 -8.72
N ASP A 133 26.38 -3.46 -7.64
CA ASP A 133 27.38 -3.29 -6.59
C ASP A 133 28.80 -3.52 -7.13
N LEU A 134 29.02 -4.60 -7.88
CA LEU A 134 30.31 -4.85 -8.54
C LEU A 134 30.64 -3.75 -9.55
N PHE A 135 29.66 -3.33 -10.35
CA PHE A 135 29.84 -2.26 -11.33
C PHE A 135 30.27 -0.95 -10.64
N ALA A 136 29.57 -0.54 -9.58
CA ALA A 136 29.89 0.66 -8.82
C ALA A 136 31.31 0.58 -8.20
N LYS A 137 31.67 -0.57 -7.61
CA LYS A 137 33.01 -0.81 -7.05
C LYS A 137 34.12 -0.72 -8.09
N THR A 138 33.94 -1.33 -9.27
CA THR A 138 34.95 -1.26 -10.35
C THR A 138 35.12 0.13 -10.94
N ARG A 139 34.15 1.03 -10.71
CA ARG A 139 34.22 2.45 -11.07
C ARG A 139 34.59 3.35 -9.90
N SER A 140 34.92 2.79 -8.74
CA SER A 140 35.27 3.51 -7.51
C SER A 140 34.24 4.58 -7.13
N LYS A 141 32.94 4.26 -7.27
CA LYS A 141 31.83 5.16 -6.96
C LYS A 141 30.80 4.46 -6.07
N PRO A 142 30.13 5.19 -5.16
CA PRO A 142 28.89 4.68 -4.58
C PRO A 142 27.83 4.58 -5.68
N LEU A 143 26.86 3.67 -5.53
CA LEU A 143 25.88 3.36 -6.57
C LEU A 143 25.13 4.62 -7.05
N TRP A 144 24.63 5.44 -6.14
CA TRP A 144 23.88 6.64 -6.48
C TRP A 144 24.71 7.56 -7.40
N LYS A 145 26.01 7.69 -7.13
CA LYS A 145 26.91 8.55 -7.90
C LYS A 145 27.24 7.95 -9.26
N LEU A 146 27.45 6.64 -9.33
CA LEU A 146 27.59 5.92 -10.60
C LEU A 146 26.43 6.27 -11.54
N ILE A 147 25.20 6.15 -11.04
CA ILE A 147 23.99 6.35 -11.82
C ILE A 147 23.77 7.83 -12.15
N THR A 148 23.95 8.74 -11.20
CA THR A 148 23.73 10.19 -11.45
C THR A 148 24.79 10.83 -12.34
N ASP A 149 25.97 10.20 -12.47
CA ASP A 149 27.04 10.65 -13.38
C ASP A 149 26.87 10.13 -14.81
N MET A 150 25.97 9.18 -15.05
CA MET A 150 25.63 8.73 -16.40
C MET A 150 24.95 9.85 -17.17
N LYS A 151 25.22 9.90 -18.48
CA LYS A 151 24.45 10.76 -19.39
C LYS A 151 23.01 10.27 -19.47
N PRO A 152 22.03 11.14 -19.77
CA PRO A 152 20.64 10.73 -19.96
C PRO A 152 20.47 9.52 -20.90
N GLU A 153 21.23 9.45 -21.99
CA GLU A 153 21.19 8.34 -22.96
C GLU A 153 21.67 7.01 -22.36
N GLU A 154 22.63 7.06 -21.44
CA GLU A 154 23.12 5.88 -20.72
C GLU A 154 22.12 5.43 -19.65
N LEU A 155 21.52 6.39 -18.93
CA LEU A 155 20.50 6.13 -17.92
C LEU A 155 19.24 5.48 -18.53
N VAL A 156 18.78 5.96 -19.69
CA VAL A 156 17.66 5.37 -20.44
C VAL A 156 17.94 3.91 -20.82
N LYS A 157 19.20 3.56 -21.15
CA LYS A 157 19.56 2.17 -21.47
C LYS A 157 19.45 1.22 -20.28
N LEU A 158 19.44 1.72 -19.04
CA LEU A 158 19.24 0.87 -17.87
C LEU A 158 17.77 0.44 -17.71
N ILE A 159 16.82 1.14 -18.33
CA ILE A 159 15.39 1.05 -18.00
C ILE A 159 14.67 0.02 -18.89
N PRO A 160 13.93 -0.93 -18.30
CA PRO A 160 13.14 -1.90 -19.07
C PRO A 160 11.80 -1.30 -19.50
N PHE A 161 11.73 -0.72 -20.70
CA PHE A 161 10.49 -0.09 -21.21
C PHE A 161 9.39 -1.07 -21.65
N LYS A 162 9.69 -2.37 -21.74
CA LYS A 162 8.69 -3.37 -22.14
C LYS A 162 7.50 -3.34 -21.18
N TYR A 163 6.30 -3.16 -21.74
CA TYR A 163 4.99 -3.06 -21.06
C TYR A 163 4.67 -1.74 -20.34
N ILE A 164 5.52 -0.73 -20.48
CA ILE A 164 5.29 0.61 -19.90
C ILE A 164 5.37 1.75 -20.92
N ASP A 165 5.65 1.44 -22.19
CA ASP A 165 5.74 2.42 -23.29
C ASP A 165 4.40 3.09 -23.63
N ASP A 166 3.27 2.49 -23.24
CA ASP A 166 1.94 3.09 -23.24
C ASP A 166 1.75 4.17 -22.17
N PHE A 167 2.64 4.24 -21.18
CA PHE A 167 2.62 5.26 -20.12
C PHE A 167 3.81 6.21 -20.22
N ILE A 168 5.02 5.71 -20.47
CA ILE A 168 6.22 6.50 -20.72
C ILE A 168 7.11 5.83 -21.77
N THR A 169 7.33 6.52 -22.89
CA THR A 169 8.20 6.03 -23.95
C THR A 169 9.69 6.26 -23.62
N PRO A 170 10.63 5.51 -24.25
CA PRO A 170 12.06 5.79 -24.12
C PRO A 170 12.45 7.22 -24.49
N GLN A 171 11.77 7.81 -25.48
CA GLN A 171 12.05 9.18 -25.93
C GLN A 171 11.56 10.20 -24.90
N GLU A 172 10.34 10.04 -24.36
CA GLU A 172 9.83 10.90 -23.29
C GLU A 172 10.73 10.84 -22.04
N ALA A 173 11.20 9.63 -21.67
CA ALA A 173 12.13 9.47 -20.56
C ALA A 173 13.47 10.18 -20.83
N LEU A 174 14.01 10.09 -22.05
CA LEU A 174 15.23 10.77 -22.43
C LEU A 174 15.08 12.29 -22.34
N ASP A 175 14.00 12.83 -22.87
CA ASP A 175 13.73 14.27 -22.87
C ASP A 175 13.54 14.79 -21.44
N TRP A 176 12.83 14.03 -20.59
CA TRP A 176 12.69 14.33 -19.16
C TRP A 176 14.04 14.39 -18.45
N LEU A 177 14.89 13.37 -18.62
CA LEU A 177 16.19 13.31 -17.96
C LEU A 177 17.12 14.44 -18.43
N ARG A 178 17.10 14.80 -19.71
CA ARG A 178 17.84 15.95 -20.25
C ARG A 178 17.40 17.27 -19.64
N GLU A 179 16.09 17.46 -19.43
CA GLU A 179 15.57 18.64 -18.74
C GLU A 179 16.14 18.73 -17.31
N LYS A 180 16.23 17.61 -16.59
CA LYS A 180 16.72 17.60 -15.21
C LYS A 180 18.22 17.80 -15.07
N GLU A 181 19.03 17.69 -16.13
CA GLU A 181 20.49 17.92 -16.03
C GLU A 181 20.85 19.32 -15.53
N GLY A 182 20.09 20.35 -15.94
CA GLY A 182 20.49 21.75 -15.80
C GLY A 182 20.77 22.24 -14.38
N ASN A 183 20.16 21.63 -13.36
CA ASN A 183 20.31 21.97 -11.95
C ASN A 183 20.80 20.81 -11.06
N LYS A 184 21.25 19.69 -11.65
CA LYS A 184 21.75 18.51 -10.91
C LYS A 184 22.82 18.86 -9.87
N LYS A 185 23.81 19.68 -10.25
CA LYS A 185 24.91 20.09 -9.36
C LYS A 185 24.40 20.81 -8.10
N ARG A 186 23.43 21.72 -8.27
CA ARG A 186 22.81 22.45 -7.15
C ARG A 186 22.04 21.51 -6.22
N ARG A 187 21.37 20.48 -6.79
CA ARG A 187 20.71 19.43 -6.00
C ARG A 187 21.70 18.58 -5.21
N GLU A 188 22.83 18.23 -5.83
CA GLU A 188 23.89 17.46 -5.15
C GLU A 188 24.53 18.25 -4.01
N GLU A 189 24.84 19.54 -4.23
CA GLU A 189 25.32 20.45 -3.18
C GLU A 189 24.33 20.56 -2.03
N ARG A 190 23.03 20.60 -2.33
CA ARG A 190 21.98 20.65 -1.31
C ARG A 190 21.94 19.37 -0.47
N VAL A 191 21.95 18.19 -1.08
CA VAL A 191 22.02 16.92 -0.34
C VAL A 191 23.28 16.88 0.53
N LYS A 192 24.42 17.31 0.01
CA LYS A 192 25.68 17.41 0.79
C LYS A 192 25.57 18.41 1.93
N GLU A 193 24.71 19.42 1.85
CA GLU A 193 24.49 20.40 2.91
C GLU A 193 23.57 19.85 4.00
N VAL A 194 22.45 19.22 3.64
CA VAL A 194 21.35 18.92 4.57
C VAL A 194 21.02 17.44 4.78
N GLY A 195 21.64 16.54 4.01
CA GLY A 195 21.26 15.12 3.97
C GLY A 195 19.95 14.89 3.20
N TYR A 196 19.43 13.66 3.25
CA TYR A 196 18.12 13.32 2.66
C TYR A 196 17.07 13.14 3.78
N PRO A 197 15.93 13.86 3.77
CA PRO A 197 14.94 13.77 4.83
C PRO A 197 14.43 12.36 5.09
N ALA A 198 14.34 11.97 6.36
CA ALA A 198 13.82 10.67 6.77
C ALA A 198 12.50 10.79 7.56
N TYR A 199 11.74 9.71 7.59
CA TYR A 199 10.67 9.49 8.56
C TYR A 199 10.94 8.21 9.33
N THR A 200 10.48 8.12 10.57
CA THR A 200 10.71 6.92 11.39
C THR A 200 9.47 6.07 11.56
N THR A 201 9.64 4.75 11.42
CA THR A 201 8.63 3.72 11.76
C THR A 201 8.97 3.03 13.09
N SER A 202 10.14 3.30 13.67
CA SER A 202 10.62 2.71 14.93
C SER A 202 9.70 2.99 16.12
N VAL A 203 8.87 4.03 16.05
CA VAL A 203 7.90 4.40 17.10
C VAL A 203 6.61 3.59 17.04
N GLY A 204 6.37 2.87 15.94
CA GLY A 204 5.03 2.50 15.50
C GLY A 204 4.63 1.03 15.57
N TRP A 205 5.53 0.12 15.96
CA TRP A 205 5.29 -1.34 15.94
C TRP A 205 4.15 -1.76 16.88
N LEU A 206 3.25 -2.65 16.42
CA LEU A 206 2.05 -3.03 17.17
C LEU A 206 2.35 -3.71 18.51
N GLY A 207 3.45 -4.45 18.60
CA GLY A 207 3.84 -5.17 19.82
C GLY A 207 4.30 -4.28 20.99
N TYR A 208 4.39 -2.96 20.82
CA TYR A 208 4.93 -2.05 21.84
C TYR A 208 3.88 -1.59 22.85
N SER A 209 4.27 -1.47 24.12
CA SER A 209 3.43 -0.81 25.13
C SER A 209 3.31 0.69 24.86
N ASP A 210 2.24 1.29 25.37
CA ASP A 210 1.98 2.73 25.28
C ASP A 210 3.16 3.57 25.80
N GLU A 211 3.79 3.16 26.91
CA GLU A 211 4.95 3.85 27.47
C GLU A 211 6.16 3.78 26.52
N LYS A 212 6.35 2.64 25.85
CA LYS A 212 7.42 2.47 24.86
C LYS A 212 7.17 3.34 23.64
N VAL A 213 5.93 3.43 23.14
CA VAL A 213 5.55 4.32 22.03
C VAL A 213 5.83 5.78 22.37
N VAL A 214 5.37 6.26 23.53
CA VAL A 214 5.61 7.64 23.97
C VAL A 214 7.10 7.93 24.12
N ARG A 215 7.85 7.03 24.76
CA ARG A 215 9.30 7.20 24.95
C ARG A 215 10.05 7.25 23.61
N LEU A 216 9.79 6.30 22.71
CA LEU A 216 10.43 6.25 21.39
C LEU A 216 10.06 7.46 20.53
N THR A 217 8.83 7.97 20.65
CA THR A 217 8.42 9.20 19.94
C THR A 217 9.23 10.41 20.42
N LYS A 218 9.47 10.53 21.73
CA LYS A 218 10.32 11.60 22.29
C LYS A 218 11.80 11.42 21.91
N GLU A 219 12.29 10.19 21.86
CA GLU A 219 13.63 9.86 21.33
C GLU A 219 13.76 10.33 19.88
N ALA A 220 12.84 9.92 19.00
CA ALA A 220 12.85 10.33 17.60
C ALA A 220 12.73 11.85 17.38
N ILE A 221 11.96 12.59 18.19
CA ILE A 221 11.97 14.06 18.14
C ILE A 221 13.35 14.64 18.46
N ARG A 222 14.04 14.09 19.47
CA ARG A 222 15.39 14.53 19.84
C ARG A 222 16.41 14.21 18.74
N ASP A 223 16.19 13.13 17.99
CA ASP A 223 17.02 12.74 16.85
C ASP A 223 16.67 13.53 15.56
N GLY A 224 15.74 14.50 15.66
CA GLY A 224 15.41 15.45 14.61
C GLY A 224 14.33 14.99 13.63
N PHE A 225 13.69 13.84 13.86
CA PHE A 225 12.59 13.37 13.00
C PHE A 225 11.36 14.29 13.10
N THR A 226 10.72 14.50 11.95
CA THR A 226 9.49 15.30 11.84
C THR A 226 8.35 14.54 11.18
N HIS A 227 8.58 13.30 10.78
CA HIS A 227 7.60 12.43 10.14
C HIS A 227 7.60 11.07 10.86
N PHE A 228 6.43 10.58 11.24
CA PHE A 228 6.27 9.41 12.11
C PHE A 228 5.22 8.47 11.52
N LYS A 229 5.53 7.17 11.44
CA LYS A 229 4.60 6.15 10.95
C LYS A 229 4.21 5.17 12.07
N LEU A 230 2.92 4.84 12.16
CA LEU A 230 2.39 3.79 13.05
C LEU A 230 1.74 2.65 12.28
N LYS A 231 1.90 1.44 12.79
CA LYS A 231 1.14 0.27 12.35
C LYS A 231 -0.27 0.31 12.94
N VAL A 232 -1.28 -0.01 12.14
CA VAL A 232 -2.71 -0.01 12.48
C VAL A 232 -3.41 -1.24 11.89
N GLY A 233 -4.70 -1.43 12.21
CA GLY A 233 -5.57 -2.43 11.58
C GLY A 233 -5.82 -3.69 12.37
N SER A 234 -5.29 -3.78 13.59
CA SER A 234 -5.56 -4.89 14.51
C SER A 234 -6.79 -4.65 15.39
N ASP A 235 -6.87 -3.49 16.05
CA ASP A 235 -7.95 -3.13 16.97
C ASP A 235 -8.23 -1.60 16.93
N PRO A 236 -9.46 -1.17 16.62
CA PRO A 236 -9.79 0.24 16.47
C PRO A 236 -9.51 1.12 17.70
N GLU A 237 -9.76 0.61 18.90
CA GLU A 237 -9.56 1.38 20.13
C GLU A 237 -8.08 1.54 20.44
N SER A 238 -7.31 0.46 20.35
CA SER A 238 -5.86 0.46 20.47
C SER A 238 -5.21 1.41 19.46
N ASP A 239 -5.62 1.36 18.20
CA ASP A 239 -5.08 2.23 17.16
C ASP A 239 -5.36 3.72 17.47
N LYS A 240 -6.60 4.05 17.87
CA LYS A 240 -6.97 5.40 18.29
C LYS A 240 -6.14 5.88 19.48
N THR A 241 -5.98 5.02 20.50
CA THR A 241 -5.18 5.35 21.69
C THR A 241 -3.73 5.61 21.32
N ARG A 242 -3.09 4.70 20.58
CA ARG A 242 -1.66 4.81 20.20
C ARG A 242 -1.40 6.02 19.32
N ILE A 243 -2.25 6.27 18.33
CA ILE A 243 -2.16 7.47 17.50
C ILE A 243 -2.35 8.72 18.36
N GLY A 244 -3.34 8.73 19.25
CA GLY A 244 -3.58 9.83 20.18
C GLY A 244 -2.37 10.14 21.06
N LEU A 245 -1.68 9.11 21.55
CA LEU A 245 -0.44 9.25 22.31
C LEU A 245 0.67 9.89 21.49
N VAL A 246 0.93 9.40 20.26
CA VAL A 246 1.95 9.99 19.39
C VAL A 246 1.60 11.45 19.06
N LYS A 247 0.35 11.74 18.72
CA LYS A 247 -0.12 13.12 18.48
C LYS A 247 0.12 14.02 19.68
N SER A 248 -0.19 13.55 20.90
CA SER A 248 0.04 14.34 22.11
C SER A 248 1.51 14.71 22.32
N VAL A 249 2.43 13.87 21.84
CA VAL A 249 3.87 14.11 21.94
C VAL A 249 4.35 15.05 20.83
N ILE A 250 4.01 14.77 19.56
CA ILE A 250 4.52 15.53 18.41
C ILE A 250 3.86 16.90 18.25
N SER A 251 2.70 17.13 18.87
CA SER A 251 1.99 18.43 18.84
C SER A 251 2.36 19.36 20.00
N ASP A 252 3.09 18.87 21.02
CA ASP A 252 3.50 19.67 22.18
C ASP A 252 4.92 20.24 21.98
N PRO A 253 5.07 21.57 21.74
CA PRO A 253 6.36 22.18 21.50
C PRO A 253 7.38 21.98 22.63
N ARG A 254 6.94 21.66 23.85
CA ARG A 254 7.82 21.42 25.00
C ARG A 254 8.62 20.12 24.88
N ASN A 255 8.24 19.21 23.98
CA ASN A 255 8.99 17.99 23.71
C ASN A 255 10.16 18.21 22.73
N PHE A 256 10.28 19.38 22.13
CA PHE A 256 11.29 19.69 21.12
C PHE A 256 12.50 20.40 21.75
N PRO A 257 13.72 20.18 21.22
CA PRO A 257 14.90 20.90 21.68
C PRO A 257 14.81 22.40 21.37
N GLU A 258 15.49 23.24 22.15
CA GLU A 258 15.40 24.72 22.01
C GLU A 258 15.81 25.23 20.62
N ASN A 259 16.70 24.51 19.93
CA ASN A 259 17.16 24.82 18.58
C ASN A 259 16.32 24.17 17.47
N TYR A 260 15.14 23.63 17.79
CA TYR A 260 14.27 22.99 16.81
C TYR A 260 13.85 23.96 15.70
N VAL A 261 14.05 23.53 14.45
CA VAL A 261 13.60 24.26 13.27
C VAL A 261 12.46 23.49 12.63
N LYS A 262 11.27 24.08 12.67
CA LYS A 262 10.07 23.53 12.02
C LYS A 262 10.33 23.27 10.52
N PRO A 263 9.82 22.16 9.95
CA PRO A 263 9.83 21.93 8.52
C PRO A 263 9.23 23.10 7.73
N ASP A 264 9.85 23.39 6.59
CA ASP A 264 9.35 24.42 5.67
C ASP A 264 7.92 24.05 5.20
N PRO A 265 6.93 24.96 5.29
CA PRO A 265 5.55 24.69 4.90
C PRO A 265 5.40 24.17 3.46
N SER A 266 6.31 24.55 2.54
CA SER A 266 6.30 24.04 1.17
C SER A 266 6.57 22.53 1.09
N THR A 267 7.29 21.96 2.06
CA THR A 267 7.62 20.52 2.12
C THR A 267 6.56 19.69 2.84
N THR A 268 5.65 20.34 3.57
CA THR A 268 4.60 19.68 4.37
C THR A 268 3.18 20.03 3.91
N ARG A 269 3.05 20.85 2.86
CA ARG A 269 1.76 21.20 2.24
C ARG A 269 1.00 19.94 1.81
N GLY A 270 -0.26 19.84 2.25
CA GLY A 270 -1.11 18.69 1.94
C GLY A 270 -0.76 17.41 2.70
N LYS A 271 0.15 17.48 3.68
CA LYS A 271 0.57 16.33 4.52
C LYS A 271 -0.06 16.30 5.91
N ASN A 272 -1.12 17.07 6.16
CA ASN A 272 -1.76 17.20 7.47
C ASN A 272 -0.76 17.47 8.62
N ALA A 273 0.26 18.28 8.34
CA ALA A 273 1.28 18.63 9.32
C ALA A 273 0.71 19.41 10.50
N ASP A 274 1.21 19.13 11.69
CA ASP A 274 0.83 19.85 12.90
C ASP A 274 1.14 21.36 12.75
N PRO A 275 0.18 22.24 13.06
CA PRO A 275 0.37 23.68 12.87
C PRO A 275 1.43 24.28 13.79
N ASN A 276 1.69 23.69 14.96
CA ASN A 276 2.66 24.21 15.92
C ASN A 276 4.07 23.70 15.61
N THR A 277 4.19 22.39 15.37
CA THR A 277 5.50 21.74 15.27
C THR A 277 5.88 21.40 13.84
N GLY A 278 4.92 21.31 12.91
CA GLY A 278 5.15 20.88 11.52
C GLY A 278 5.38 19.39 11.37
N CYS A 279 5.19 18.60 12.43
CA CYS A 279 5.32 17.16 12.38
C CYS A 279 4.18 16.53 11.58
N VAL A 280 4.48 15.44 10.87
CA VAL A 280 3.56 14.70 10.03
C VAL A 280 3.39 13.29 10.58
N LEU A 281 2.15 12.81 10.59
CA LEU A 281 1.80 11.47 11.02
C LEU A 281 1.36 10.63 9.80
N MET A 282 1.82 9.39 9.72
CA MET A 282 1.39 8.38 8.75
C MET A 282 0.93 7.12 9.47
N VAL A 283 0.10 6.33 8.80
CA VAL A 283 -0.37 5.04 9.32
C VAL A 283 -0.25 3.96 8.24
N ASP A 284 -0.07 2.71 8.66
CA ASP A 284 0.15 1.57 7.77
C ASP A 284 -0.63 0.35 8.28
N ALA A 285 -1.47 -0.22 7.41
CA ALA A 285 -2.33 -1.37 7.73
C ALA A 285 -1.78 -2.71 7.23
N ASN A 286 -0.70 -2.72 6.44
CA ASN A 286 -0.08 -3.94 5.90
C ASN A 286 -1.11 -4.92 5.29
N GLN A 287 -2.02 -4.38 4.48
CA GLN A 287 -2.92 -5.11 3.57
C GLN A 287 -4.12 -5.81 4.25
N VAL A 288 -4.31 -5.65 5.56
CA VAL A 288 -5.25 -6.49 6.34
C VAL A 288 -6.73 -6.33 6.03
N TRP A 289 -7.14 -5.22 5.39
CA TRP A 289 -8.56 -4.97 5.16
C TRP A 289 -8.99 -5.26 3.73
N SER A 290 -10.27 -5.63 3.58
CA SER A 290 -10.97 -5.49 2.29
C SER A 290 -11.32 -4.02 2.00
N VAL A 291 -11.68 -3.68 0.76
CA VAL A 291 -11.93 -2.29 0.31
C VAL A 291 -12.94 -1.54 1.20
N ASN A 292 -14.14 -2.10 1.42
CA ASN A 292 -15.16 -1.41 2.21
C ASN A 292 -14.76 -1.31 3.69
N GLN A 293 -14.15 -2.39 4.22
CA GLN A 293 -13.63 -2.39 5.57
C GLN A 293 -12.56 -1.29 5.77
N ALA A 294 -11.64 -1.13 4.82
CA ALA A 294 -10.63 -0.07 4.88
C ALA A 294 -11.27 1.33 4.89
N ILE A 295 -12.30 1.55 4.07
CA ILE A 295 -13.02 2.82 3.99
C ILE A 295 -13.72 3.12 5.33
N ASP A 296 -14.47 2.17 5.85
CA ASP A 296 -15.26 2.34 7.08
C ASP A 296 -14.32 2.52 8.28
N TYR A 297 -13.32 1.64 8.43
CA TYR A 297 -12.33 1.70 9.50
C TYR A 297 -11.60 3.05 9.53
N MET A 298 -11.10 3.48 8.37
CA MET A 298 -10.38 4.74 8.26
C MET A 298 -11.29 5.91 8.61
N ARG A 299 -12.51 5.98 8.06
CA ARG A 299 -13.45 7.10 8.29
C ARG A 299 -13.86 7.21 9.75
N GLU A 300 -14.22 6.09 10.37
CA GLU A 300 -14.76 6.09 11.72
C GLU A 300 -13.69 6.29 12.80
N HIS A 301 -12.47 5.82 12.57
CA HIS A 301 -11.47 5.71 13.64
C HIS A 301 -10.21 6.53 13.42
N ILE A 302 -9.76 6.69 12.17
CA ILE A 302 -8.39 7.16 11.89
C ILE A 302 -8.36 8.54 11.22
N VAL A 303 -9.28 8.83 10.29
CA VAL A 303 -9.41 10.14 9.62
C VAL A 303 -9.53 11.30 10.62
N PRO A 304 -10.30 11.21 11.72
CA PRO A 304 -10.35 12.28 12.74
C PRO A 304 -8.97 12.59 13.35
N LEU A 305 -8.05 11.64 13.32
CA LEU A 305 -6.68 11.79 13.82
C LEU A 305 -5.73 12.37 12.77
N SER A 306 -6.22 12.70 11.58
CA SER A 306 -5.54 13.50 10.57
C SER A 306 -4.15 12.98 10.11
N PRO A 307 -3.96 11.69 9.82
CA PRO A 307 -2.71 11.25 9.20
C PRO A 307 -2.58 11.81 7.77
N TRP A 308 -1.36 11.93 7.24
CA TRP A 308 -1.10 12.28 5.85
C TRP A 308 -1.67 11.22 4.90
N PHE A 309 -1.33 9.96 5.12
CA PHE A 309 -1.81 8.84 4.31
C PHE A 309 -2.01 7.59 5.15
N ILE A 310 -2.81 6.68 4.59
CA ILE A 310 -2.83 5.26 4.94
C ILE A 310 -2.03 4.46 3.92
N GLU A 311 -1.09 3.68 4.42
CA GLU A 311 -0.25 2.75 3.66
C GLU A 311 -0.85 1.34 3.62
N GLU A 312 -0.78 0.74 2.44
CA GLU A 312 -1.28 -0.60 2.10
C GLU A 312 -2.61 -0.94 2.81
N PRO A 313 -3.69 -0.17 2.56
CA PRO A 313 -4.98 -0.41 3.22
C PRO A 313 -5.64 -1.74 2.81
N THR A 314 -5.24 -2.33 1.68
CA THR A 314 -5.79 -3.58 1.13
C THR A 314 -4.70 -4.35 0.39
N ALA A 315 -5.05 -5.50 -0.18
CA ALA A 315 -4.16 -6.35 -0.96
C ALA A 315 -3.34 -5.55 -2.02
N PRO A 316 -2.02 -5.81 -2.15
CA PRO A 316 -1.11 -5.01 -2.95
C PRO A 316 -1.38 -5.14 -4.47
N ASP A 317 -2.05 -6.22 -4.87
CA ASP A 317 -2.46 -6.45 -6.26
C ASP A 317 -3.76 -5.70 -6.63
N ASP A 318 -4.54 -5.24 -5.64
CA ASP A 318 -5.86 -4.64 -5.85
C ASP A 318 -5.76 -3.14 -6.19
N VAL A 319 -5.33 -2.86 -7.41
CA VAL A 319 -5.22 -1.50 -7.97
C VAL A 319 -6.55 -0.75 -7.88
N LEU A 320 -7.65 -1.38 -8.30
CA LEU A 320 -8.96 -0.72 -8.32
C LEU A 320 -9.51 -0.50 -6.90
N GLY A 321 -9.20 -1.40 -5.98
CA GLY A 321 -9.47 -1.25 -4.55
C GLY A 321 -8.75 -0.05 -3.95
N HIS A 322 -7.44 0.10 -4.19
CA HIS A 322 -6.70 1.28 -3.77
C HIS A 322 -7.31 2.57 -4.34
N ALA A 323 -7.68 2.60 -5.63
CA ALA A 323 -8.37 3.74 -6.23
C ALA A 323 -9.73 4.04 -5.57
N ALA A 324 -10.50 3.02 -5.22
CA ALA A 324 -11.79 3.18 -4.54
C ALA A 324 -11.62 3.75 -3.12
N ILE A 325 -10.69 3.19 -2.34
CA ILE A 325 -10.34 3.67 -1.00
C ILE A 325 -9.88 5.12 -1.08
N ARG A 326 -8.95 5.43 -1.99
CA ARG A 326 -8.44 6.79 -2.18
C ARG A 326 -9.55 7.79 -2.50
N ARG A 327 -10.45 7.48 -3.44
CA ARG A 327 -11.61 8.35 -3.75
C ARG A 327 -12.49 8.59 -2.52
N ALA A 328 -12.73 7.55 -1.73
CA ALA A 328 -13.56 7.63 -0.54
C ALA A 328 -12.91 8.49 0.58
N LEU A 329 -11.59 8.40 0.77
CA LEU A 329 -10.85 9.18 1.77
C LEU A 329 -10.62 10.63 1.34
N LYS A 330 -10.42 10.89 0.03
CA LYS A 330 -10.32 12.25 -0.53
C LYS A 330 -11.60 13.07 -0.37
N ALA A 331 -12.75 12.42 -0.26
CA ALA A 331 -14.03 13.09 -0.02
C ALA A 331 -14.24 13.49 1.46
N GLY A 332 -13.40 13.02 2.38
CA GLY A 332 -13.47 13.33 3.81
C GLY A 332 -12.74 14.63 4.19
N THR A 333 -12.95 15.08 5.43
CA THR A 333 -12.18 16.17 6.05
C THR A 333 -11.71 15.72 7.43
N PRO A 334 -10.39 15.73 7.72
CA PRO A 334 -9.29 16.10 6.82
C PRO A 334 -9.13 15.12 5.65
N VAL A 335 -8.50 15.57 4.58
CA VAL A 335 -8.16 14.74 3.43
C VAL A 335 -7.02 13.80 3.82
N VAL A 336 -7.22 12.49 3.67
CA VAL A 336 -6.19 11.46 3.88
C VAL A 336 -5.84 10.83 2.53
N GLY A 337 -4.54 10.75 2.22
CA GLY A 337 -4.03 10.11 1.01
C GLY A 337 -3.91 8.58 1.14
N VAL A 338 -3.57 7.93 0.04
CA VAL A 338 -3.25 6.49 0.02
C VAL A 338 -1.82 6.28 -0.47
N ALA A 339 -1.06 5.47 0.26
CA ALA A 339 0.28 5.01 -0.10
C ALA A 339 0.28 3.48 -0.30
N SER A 340 1.12 3.00 -1.21
CA SER A 340 1.38 1.56 -1.40
C SER A 340 2.63 1.37 -2.25
N GLY A 341 3.21 0.17 -2.18
CA GLY A 341 4.20 -0.28 -3.16
C GLY A 341 5.28 -1.21 -2.62
N GLU A 342 5.45 -1.38 -1.31
CA GLU A 342 6.46 -2.28 -0.73
C GLU A 342 6.29 -3.74 -1.20
N HIS A 343 5.05 -4.14 -1.50
CA HIS A 343 4.71 -5.44 -2.05
C HIS A 343 4.30 -5.39 -3.53
N ALA A 344 4.34 -4.22 -4.18
CA ALA A 344 4.04 -4.12 -5.60
C ALA A 344 5.13 -4.83 -6.42
N HIS A 345 4.72 -5.88 -7.14
CA HIS A 345 5.65 -6.90 -7.61
C HIS A 345 6.47 -6.49 -8.85
N ASN A 346 6.05 -5.49 -9.63
CA ASN A 346 6.79 -4.99 -10.81
C ASN A 346 6.30 -3.62 -11.31
N ARG A 347 6.99 -3.09 -12.32
CA ARG A 347 6.66 -1.80 -12.96
C ARG A 347 5.29 -1.77 -13.64
N MET A 348 4.76 -2.90 -14.09
CA MET A 348 3.42 -2.93 -14.72
C MET A 348 2.32 -2.66 -13.69
N LEU A 349 2.45 -3.20 -12.48
CA LEU A 349 1.53 -2.92 -11.38
C LEU A 349 1.59 -1.44 -10.98
N PHE A 350 2.80 -0.88 -10.83
CA PHE A 350 2.97 0.56 -10.58
C PHE A 350 2.38 1.43 -11.70
N LYS A 351 2.60 1.06 -12.97
CA LYS A 351 1.98 1.74 -14.11
C LYS A 351 0.46 1.81 -13.94
N GLN A 352 -0.19 0.69 -13.63
CA GLN A 352 -1.65 0.63 -13.46
C GLN A 352 -2.12 1.43 -12.23
N MET A 353 -1.38 1.40 -11.13
CA MET A 353 -1.66 2.22 -9.94
C MET A 353 -1.60 3.72 -10.25
N LEU A 354 -0.63 4.15 -11.06
CA LEU A 354 -0.50 5.54 -11.49
C LEU A 354 -1.58 5.92 -12.51
N GLN A 355 -1.84 5.10 -13.53
CA GLN A 355 -2.87 5.32 -14.55
C GLN A 355 -4.28 5.46 -13.95
N SER A 356 -4.58 4.66 -12.92
CA SER A 356 -5.87 4.68 -12.24
C SER A 356 -6.00 5.77 -11.17
N GLY A 357 -4.92 6.51 -10.89
CA GLY A 357 -4.87 7.48 -9.80
C GLY A 357 -5.12 6.82 -8.43
N SER A 358 -4.56 5.63 -8.22
CA SER A 358 -4.73 4.83 -7.00
C SER A 358 -3.96 5.35 -5.80
N LEU A 359 -2.88 6.10 -6.04
CA LEU A 359 -1.91 6.49 -5.03
C LEU A 359 -1.74 8.01 -4.95
N ASP A 360 -1.55 8.52 -3.73
CA ASP A 360 -1.00 9.84 -3.45
C ASP A 360 0.50 9.79 -3.12
N VAL A 361 1.02 8.63 -2.76
CA VAL A 361 2.44 8.38 -2.49
C VAL A 361 2.83 7.00 -3.03
N VAL A 362 3.92 6.94 -3.79
CA VAL A 362 4.51 5.70 -4.31
C VAL A 362 5.59 5.22 -3.35
N GLN A 363 5.56 3.94 -2.99
CA GLN A 363 6.58 3.33 -2.13
C GLN A 363 7.36 2.27 -2.90
N ILE A 364 8.48 2.66 -3.48
CA ILE A 364 9.39 1.69 -4.09
C ILE A 364 10.13 0.90 -3.00
N ASP A 365 10.51 -0.33 -3.33
CA ASP A 365 11.38 -1.17 -2.51
C ASP A 365 12.58 -1.63 -3.37
N ALA A 366 13.78 -1.66 -2.78
CA ALA A 366 15.02 -1.96 -3.49
C ALA A 366 15.19 -3.43 -3.91
N CYS A 367 14.41 -4.33 -3.30
CA CYS A 367 14.58 -5.78 -3.31
C CYS A 367 13.34 -6.54 -3.77
N ARG A 368 12.18 -5.88 -3.88
CA ARG A 368 10.89 -6.48 -4.26
C ARG A 368 10.77 -6.76 -5.75
N MET A 369 11.11 -5.76 -6.56
CA MET A 369 11.05 -5.79 -8.03
C MET A 369 12.35 -6.35 -8.60
N GLY A 370 12.54 -6.37 -9.92
CA GLY A 370 13.77 -6.83 -10.59
C GLY A 370 14.99 -5.90 -10.42
N GLY A 371 15.26 -5.45 -9.20
CA GLY A 371 16.41 -4.62 -8.81
C GLY A 371 16.33 -3.18 -9.33
N LEU A 372 17.49 -2.51 -9.32
CA LEU A 372 17.60 -1.08 -9.67
C LEU A 372 17.00 -0.73 -11.04
N ASN A 373 17.17 -1.58 -12.07
CA ASN A 373 16.63 -1.32 -13.42
C ASN A 373 15.13 -1.01 -13.37
N GLU A 374 14.38 -1.82 -12.64
CA GLU A 374 12.93 -1.70 -12.57
C GLU A 374 12.49 -0.56 -11.66
N VAL A 375 13.23 -0.30 -10.59
CA VAL A 375 13.04 0.90 -9.76
C VAL A 375 13.15 2.18 -10.59
N LEU A 376 14.18 2.30 -11.44
CA LEU A 376 14.37 3.49 -12.30
C LEU A 376 13.16 3.73 -13.20
N ALA A 377 12.53 2.66 -13.70
CA ALA A 377 11.29 2.76 -14.48
C ALA A 377 10.15 3.37 -13.64
N VAL A 378 9.97 2.89 -12.41
CA VAL A 378 8.92 3.39 -11.50
C VAL A 378 9.17 4.82 -11.07
N LEU A 379 10.41 5.21 -10.79
CA LEU A 379 10.77 6.60 -10.47
C LEU A 379 10.37 7.56 -11.58
N LEU A 380 10.67 7.22 -12.84
CA LEU A 380 10.28 8.02 -14.01
C LEU A 380 8.76 8.10 -14.18
N MET A 381 8.05 6.98 -14.01
CA MET A 381 6.59 6.97 -14.10
C MET A 381 5.94 7.81 -12.99
N ALA A 382 6.45 7.71 -11.75
CA ALA A 382 5.96 8.50 -10.63
C ALA A 382 6.22 10.00 -10.84
N ALA A 383 7.42 10.36 -11.34
CA ALA A 383 7.76 11.74 -11.70
C ALA A 383 6.84 12.27 -12.82
N LYS A 384 6.58 11.49 -13.88
CA LYS A 384 5.63 11.85 -14.95
C LYS A 384 4.20 12.04 -14.42
N ALA A 385 3.78 11.21 -13.46
CA ALA A 385 2.46 11.29 -12.84
C ALA A 385 2.34 12.42 -11.80
N GLY A 386 3.44 13.05 -11.40
CA GLY A 386 3.46 14.03 -10.31
C GLY A 386 3.16 13.44 -8.94
N VAL A 387 3.41 12.14 -8.74
CA VAL A 387 3.19 11.43 -7.47
C VAL A 387 4.53 11.30 -6.73
N PRO A 388 4.66 11.80 -5.48
CA PRO A 388 5.90 11.70 -4.73
C PRO A 388 6.25 10.25 -4.40
N VAL A 389 7.56 9.97 -4.34
CA VAL A 389 8.10 8.66 -3.97
C VAL A 389 8.64 8.73 -2.55
N CYS A 390 8.16 7.85 -1.67
CA CYS A 390 8.66 7.66 -0.31
C CYS A 390 9.05 6.18 -0.15
N PRO A 391 10.31 5.81 -0.39
CA PRO A 391 10.71 4.40 -0.40
C PRO A 391 10.48 3.68 0.92
N HIS A 392 10.13 2.39 0.83
CA HIS A 392 10.04 1.46 1.94
C HIS A 392 11.43 1.01 2.40
N ALA A 393 11.66 0.95 3.71
CA ALA A 393 12.94 0.54 4.30
C ALA A 393 12.80 -0.40 5.51
N GLY A 394 11.59 -0.85 5.83
CA GLY A 394 11.33 -1.78 6.93
C GLY A 394 11.90 -3.18 6.67
N GLY A 395 13.11 -3.44 7.12
CA GLY A 395 13.76 -4.74 6.92
C GLY A 395 15.27 -4.69 7.09
N VAL A 396 15.92 -5.85 7.04
CA VAL A 396 17.38 -5.90 7.11
C VAL A 396 18.00 -5.33 5.84
N GLY A 397 18.82 -4.28 5.96
CA GLY A 397 19.62 -3.70 4.89
C GLY A 397 18.87 -2.87 3.86
N LEU A 398 17.55 -2.68 4.02
CA LEU A 398 16.77 -1.91 3.05
C LEU A 398 17.12 -0.43 3.13
N CYS A 399 17.31 0.12 4.33
CA CYS A 399 17.79 1.49 4.53
C CYS A 399 19.07 1.80 3.73
N GLU A 400 20.05 0.90 3.79
CA GLU A 400 21.32 0.97 3.07
C GLU A 400 21.14 1.02 1.56
N LEU A 401 20.11 0.34 1.03
CA LEU A 401 19.79 0.35 -0.38
C LEU A 401 18.98 1.57 -0.82
N VAL A 402 17.87 1.85 -0.14
CA VAL A 402 16.88 2.82 -0.62
C VAL A 402 17.37 4.26 -0.53
N VAL A 403 18.36 4.56 0.31
CA VAL A 403 19.04 5.87 0.29
C VAL A 403 19.66 6.16 -1.07
N HIS A 404 20.24 5.15 -1.74
CA HIS A 404 20.77 5.33 -3.09
C HIS A 404 19.66 5.66 -4.09
N LEU A 405 18.50 5.00 -3.97
CA LEU A 405 17.36 5.19 -4.87
C LEU A 405 16.75 6.59 -4.71
N SER A 406 16.59 7.04 -3.47
CA SER A 406 16.14 8.40 -3.13
C SER A 406 17.10 9.48 -3.66
N LEU A 407 18.40 9.25 -3.57
CA LEU A 407 19.42 10.14 -4.13
C LEU A 407 19.36 10.17 -5.66
N ILE A 408 19.24 9.01 -6.31
CA ILE A 408 19.08 8.93 -7.77
C ILE A 408 17.82 9.68 -8.21
N ASP A 409 16.69 9.44 -7.54
CA ASP A 409 15.43 10.11 -7.84
C ASP A 409 15.57 11.64 -7.77
N PHE A 410 16.04 12.13 -6.62
CA PHE A 410 16.16 13.57 -6.40
C PHE A 410 17.20 14.21 -7.33
N LEU A 411 18.32 13.55 -7.61
CA LEU A 411 19.41 14.14 -8.38
C LEU A 411 19.22 14.02 -9.89
N ALA A 412 18.59 12.96 -10.40
CA ALA A 412 18.50 12.70 -11.84
C ALA A 412 17.06 12.61 -12.39
N VAL A 413 16.05 12.26 -11.58
CA VAL A 413 14.72 11.89 -12.09
C VAL A 413 13.63 12.92 -11.71
N SER A 414 13.19 12.95 -10.46
CA SER A 414 12.11 13.85 -10.03
C SER A 414 12.60 15.28 -9.82
N GLY A 415 13.82 15.42 -9.27
CA GLY A 415 14.49 16.64 -8.82
C GLY A 415 13.75 17.92 -9.17
N PRO A 416 12.88 18.44 -8.29
CA PRO A 416 11.84 19.38 -8.67
C PRO A 416 12.42 20.54 -9.46
N SER A 417 11.68 21.00 -10.47
CA SER A 417 11.89 22.27 -11.15
C SER A 417 11.64 23.38 -10.13
N ILE A 418 12.62 23.59 -9.24
CA ILE A 418 12.64 24.61 -8.19
C ILE A 418 11.32 24.64 -7.41
N LEU A 419 11.24 23.90 -6.30
CA LEU A 419 10.41 24.39 -5.20
C LEU A 419 11.07 25.67 -4.73
N GLU A 420 10.69 26.79 -5.33
CA GLU A 420 11.00 28.13 -4.85
C GLU A 420 10.27 28.23 -3.52
N SER A 421 10.98 27.95 -2.43
CA SER A 421 10.33 27.98 -1.12
C SER A 421 9.82 29.39 -0.83
N GLU A 422 8.78 29.48 -0.01
CA GLU A 422 8.28 30.76 0.51
C GLU A 422 9.36 31.52 1.32
N THR A 423 10.47 30.84 1.68
CA THR A 423 11.62 31.37 2.44
C THR A 423 12.95 31.40 1.65
N GLY A 424 12.95 31.07 0.35
CA GLY A 424 14.16 30.85 -0.46
C GLY A 424 14.91 29.51 -0.24
N GLY A 425 15.44 28.95 -1.35
CA GLY A 425 16.35 27.79 -1.36
C GLY A 425 15.75 26.50 -1.93
N LEU A 426 16.60 25.57 -2.36
CA LEU A 426 16.18 24.26 -2.90
C LEU A 426 15.82 23.30 -1.77
N LYS A 427 14.62 22.70 -1.80
CA LYS A 427 14.15 21.74 -0.78
C LYS A 427 14.00 20.34 -1.35
N ILE A 428 14.15 19.35 -0.48
CA ILE A 428 13.90 17.93 -0.79
C ILE A 428 12.49 17.62 -0.25
N PRO A 429 11.48 17.47 -1.11
CA PRO A 429 10.08 17.35 -0.66
C PRO A 429 9.70 15.95 -0.16
N ASN A 430 10.44 14.93 -0.61
CA ASN A 430 10.18 13.53 -0.29
C ASN A 430 10.90 13.15 1.01
N VAL A 431 10.34 12.17 1.71
CA VAL A 431 10.93 11.57 2.91
C VAL A 431 11.19 10.09 2.67
N LEU A 432 12.27 9.58 3.25
CA LEU A 432 12.69 8.19 3.16
C LEU A 432 12.40 7.45 4.48
N GLU A 433 11.85 6.24 4.42
CA GLU A 433 11.63 5.46 5.64
C GLU A 433 12.94 5.10 6.31
N TYR A 434 12.99 5.21 7.64
CA TYR A 434 14.08 4.75 8.49
C TYR A 434 13.55 3.89 9.64
N VAL A 435 14.28 2.81 9.92
CA VAL A 435 14.03 1.86 10.99
C VAL A 435 15.37 1.52 11.62
N ASP A 436 15.51 1.71 12.94
CA ASP A 436 16.78 1.58 13.67
C ASP A 436 17.06 0.12 14.07
N HIS A 437 17.32 -0.73 13.08
CA HIS A 437 17.51 -2.16 13.29
C HIS A 437 18.57 -2.74 12.35
N LEU A 438 19.50 -3.53 12.91
CA LEU A 438 20.43 -4.41 12.19
C LEU A 438 21.53 -3.72 11.36
N HIS A 439 21.67 -2.39 11.44
CA HIS A 439 22.71 -1.62 10.74
C HIS A 439 24.14 -2.07 11.11
N GLU A 440 24.36 -2.54 12.35
CA GLU A 440 25.65 -3.02 12.84
C GLU A 440 26.21 -4.22 12.05
N HIS A 441 25.36 -4.90 11.28
CA HIS A 441 25.75 -6.01 10.42
C HIS A 441 26.29 -5.56 9.06
N PHE A 442 26.22 -4.27 8.73
CA PHE A 442 26.70 -3.73 7.45
C PHE A 442 28.09 -3.11 7.58
N VAL A 443 28.91 -3.27 6.54
CA VAL A 443 30.24 -2.65 6.43
C VAL A 443 30.09 -1.13 6.31
N TYR A 444 29.05 -0.69 5.62
CA TYR A 444 28.71 0.71 5.37
C TYR A 444 27.27 0.97 5.87
N PRO A 445 27.06 1.03 7.21
CA PRO A 445 25.74 1.29 7.76
C PRO A 445 25.25 2.68 7.36
N VAL A 446 23.94 2.85 7.25
CA VAL A 446 23.36 4.21 7.20
C VAL A 446 23.48 4.88 8.56
N GLU A 447 23.56 6.21 8.54
CA GLU A 447 23.56 7.05 9.73
C GLU A 447 22.49 8.14 9.55
N ILE A 448 21.82 8.48 10.66
CA ILE A 448 20.85 9.57 10.70
C ILE A 448 21.50 10.75 11.45
N SER A 449 21.50 11.91 10.81
CA SER A 449 22.00 13.13 11.42
C SER A 449 21.03 13.66 12.50
N GLU A 450 21.50 14.58 13.34
CA GLU A 450 20.68 15.29 14.34
C GLU A 450 19.48 16.07 13.75
N ARG A 451 19.38 16.15 12.41
CA ARG A 451 18.26 16.77 11.68
C ARG A 451 17.21 15.77 11.22
N GLY A 452 17.29 14.50 11.62
CA GLY A 452 16.42 13.44 11.14
C GLY A 452 16.58 13.19 9.64
N THR A 453 17.79 13.32 9.11
CA THR A 453 18.11 13.10 7.69
C THR A 453 19.19 12.04 7.54
N TYR A 454 19.12 11.24 6.49
CA TYR A 454 20.21 10.36 6.09
C TYR A 454 21.47 11.18 5.86
N GLU A 455 22.54 10.79 6.56
CA GLU A 455 23.83 11.45 6.57
C GLU A 455 24.47 11.55 5.18
N LYS A 456 25.42 12.49 5.08
CA LYS A 456 25.94 13.02 3.82
C LYS A 456 26.80 11.98 3.11
N ASN A 457 26.24 11.45 2.02
CA ASN A 457 26.83 10.43 1.15
C ASN A 457 27.08 9.09 1.83
N PRO A 458 26.33 8.02 1.48
CA PRO A 458 26.89 6.68 1.63
C PRO A 458 28.17 6.64 0.80
N SER A 459 29.31 6.69 1.49
CA SER A 459 30.67 6.73 0.92
C SER A 459 31.16 5.32 0.55
N GLY A 460 30.36 4.31 0.86
CA GLY A 460 30.63 2.90 0.64
C GLY A 460 29.90 2.28 -0.53
N SER A 461 30.18 0.98 -0.73
CA SER A 461 29.46 0.17 -1.70
C SER A 461 28.00 -0.04 -1.29
N MET A 462 27.17 -0.46 -2.25
CA MET A 462 25.72 -0.54 -2.09
C MET A 462 25.33 -1.50 -0.97
N ILE A 463 25.97 -2.68 -0.91
CA ILE A 463 25.75 -3.69 0.12
C ILE A 463 27.07 -4.34 0.51
N GLY A 464 27.26 -4.58 1.79
CA GLY A 464 28.32 -5.44 2.31
C GLY A 464 27.97 -5.87 3.73
N LEU A 465 27.75 -7.17 3.94
CA LEU A 465 27.60 -7.70 5.29
C LEU A 465 28.98 -7.88 5.93
N ARG A 466 29.14 -7.47 7.19
CA ARG A 466 30.31 -7.82 8.00
C ARG A 466 30.36 -9.34 8.14
N GLY A 467 31.55 -9.93 8.22
CA GLY A 467 31.82 -11.38 8.26
C GLY A 467 31.19 -12.19 9.41
N ALA A 468 30.15 -11.69 10.09
CA ALA A 468 29.32 -12.38 11.07
C ALA A 468 28.30 -13.36 10.45
N ILE A 469 28.47 -13.74 9.18
CA ILE A 469 27.57 -14.64 8.45
C ILE A 469 27.48 -16.04 9.10
N GLY A 470 28.54 -16.48 9.80
CA GLY A 470 28.54 -17.74 10.54
C GLY A 470 27.63 -17.73 11.79
N ARG A 471 27.62 -16.64 12.57
CA ARG A 471 26.90 -16.58 13.85
C ARG A 471 25.37 -16.57 13.70
N ALA A 472 24.84 -15.96 12.63
CA ALA A 472 23.39 -15.89 12.41
C ALA A 472 22.77 -17.25 12.03
N ARG A 473 23.52 -18.10 11.32
CA ARG A 473 23.04 -19.42 10.88
C ARG A 473 22.99 -20.44 12.03
N ASP A 474 24.02 -20.44 12.88
CA ASP A 474 24.12 -21.35 14.02
C ASP A 474 23.05 -21.04 15.09
N ASP A 475 22.76 -19.76 15.33
CA ASP A 475 21.74 -19.32 16.28
C ASP A 475 20.31 -19.75 15.89
N VAL A 476 19.98 -19.71 14.60
CA VAL A 476 18.63 -19.98 14.09
C VAL A 476 18.34 -21.48 14.02
N GLU A 477 19.31 -22.29 13.56
CA GLU A 477 19.16 -23.75 13.55
C GLU A 477 19.04 -24.31 14.98
N MET A 478 19.80 -23.73 15.92
CA MET A 478 19.76 -24.11 17.34
C MET A 478 18.46 -23.66 18.03
N LYS A 479 17.95 -22.45 17.74
CA LYS A 479 16.64 -21.97 18.25
C LYS A 479 15.45 -22.70 17.64
N HIS A 480 15.55 -23.15 16.39
CA HIS A 480 14.53 -24.01 15.76
C HIS A 480 14.43 -25.37 16.45
N LYS A 481 15.57 -26.00 16.78
CA LYS A 481 15.62 -27.23 17.59
C LYS A 481 14.97 -27.04 18.97
N LEU A 482 15.11 -25.87 19.60
CA LEU A 482 14.46 -25.53 20.88
C LEU A 482 12.94 -25.32 20.76
N ARG A 483 12.45 -24.63 19.71
CA ARG A 483 11.00 -24.52 19.45
C ARG A 483 10.39 -25.89 19.14
N GLN A 484 11.09 -26.75 18.40
CA GLN A 484 10.68 -28.13 18.16
C GLN A 484 10.61 -28.93 19.48
N ALA A 485 11.60 -28.79 20.37
CA ALA A 485 11.59 -29.44 21.68
C ALA A 485 10.43 -29.01 22.58
N CYS A 486 9.93 -27.77 22.45
CA CYS A 486 8.80 -27.26 23.24
C CYS A 486 7.42 -27.77 22.77
N ASN A 487 7.31 -28.29 21.55
CA ASN A 487 6.04 -28.66 20.91
C ASN A 487 5.83 -30.17 20.73
N TRP A 488 6.83 -31.01 21.02
CA TRP A 488 6.76 -32.47 20.89
C TRP A 488 6.48 -33.20 22.20
N ALA A 489 5.94 -34.42 22.09
CA ALA A 489 5.61 -35.29 23.22
C ALA A 489 6.83 -35.78 24.02
N GLU A 490 8.06 -35.72 23.45
CA GLU A 490 9.30 -36.14 24.11
C GLU A 490 10.42 -35.07 24.06
N PRO A 491 10.34 -33.99 24.86
CA PRO A 491 11.33 -32.91 24.91
C PRO A 491 12.75 -33.38 25.27
N ASN A 492 12.83 -34.46 26.03
CA ASN A 492 14.08 -34.98 26.61
C ASN A 492 15.06 -35.49 25.53
N LYS A 493 14.58 -36.04 24.41
CA LYS A 493 15.43 -36.55 23.32
C LYS A 493 16.12 -35.45 22.52
N ILE A 494 15.46 -34.30 22.37
CA ILE A 494 15.97 -33.17 21.59
C ILE A 494 16.93 -32.32 22.44
N LEU A 495 16.62 -32.13 23.73
CA LEU A 495 17.48 -31.39 24.65
C LEU A 495 18.74 -32.17 25.05
N SER A 496 18.72 -33.50 24.98
CA SER A 496 19.92 -34.33 25.19
C SER A 496 20.95 -34.26 24.07
N SER A 497 20.59 -33.72 22.90
CA SER A 497 21.53 -33.55 21.77
C SER A 497 22.24 -32.19 21.73
N ILE A 498 22.02 -31.31 22.73
CA ILE A 498 22.62 -29.98 22.82
C ILE A 498 23.72 -29.99 23.88
N ASN A 499 24.88 -29.39 23.59
CA ASN A 499 26.00 -29.32 24.52
C ASN A 499 25.64 -28.48 25.76
N PHE A 500 26.02 -28.96 26.95
CA PHE A 500 25.75 -28.32 28.23
C PHE A 500 26.27 -26.87 28.31
N THR A 501 27.46 -26.60 27.77
CA THR A 501 28.07 -25.26 27.84
C THR A 501 27.29 -24.26 26.97
N GLU A 502 26.85 -24.69 25.78
CA GLU A 502 26.03 -23.89 24.86
C GLU A 502 24.64 -23.60 25.44
N LEU A 503 24.05 -24.55 26.18
CA LEU A 503 22.76 -24.38 26.84
C LEU A 503 22.82 -23.34 27.98
N VAL A 504 23.94 -23.28 28.72
CA VAL A 504 24.14 -22.35 29.85
C VAL A 504 24.41 -20.91 29.37
N ASP A 505 25.22 -20.75 28.32
CA ASP A 505 25.47 -19.43 27.71
C ASP A 505 24.19 -18.83 27.12
N LEU A 506 23.34 -19.68 26.53
CA LEU A 506 22.04 -19.29 25.99
C LEU A 506 21.06 -18.79 27.06
N LEU A 507 20.97 -19.46 28.22
CA LEU A 507 20.12 -19.05 29.35
C LEU A 507 20.56 -17.71 29.95
N CYS A 508 21.86 -17.40 29.88
CA CYS A 508 22.40 -16.12 30.32
C CYS A 508 22.09 -14.97 29.34
N GLN A 509 21.92 -15.26 28.04
CA GLN A 509 21.67 -14.26 27.00
C GLN A 509 20.17 -13.96 26.78
N THR A 510 19.26 -14.90 27.05
CA THR A 510 17.82 -14.77 26.69
C THR A 510 16.91 -14.13 27.76
N HIS A 511 17.36 -13.86 28.98
CA HIS A 511 16.45 -13.43 30.06
C HIS A 511 16.91 -12.24 30.91
N ALA A 512 16.65 -11.03 30.40
CA ALA A 512 16.78 -9.78 31.16
C ALA A 512 15.48 -9.29 31.85
N GLN A 513 14.32 -9.91 31.63
CA GLN A 513 13.01 -9.29 31.96
C GLN A 513 12.08 -10.01 32.97
N CYS A 514 12.51 -11.08 33.65
CA CYS A 514 11.69 -11.73 34.70
C CYS A 514 12.26 -11.49 36.12
N ARG A 515 11.53 -10.79 37.00
CA ARG A 515 11.94 -10.53 38.40
C ARG A 515 12.21 -11.80 39.21
N THR A 516 11.49 -12.89 38.95
CA THR A 516 11.64 -14.19 39.61
C THR A 516 12.90 -14.96 39.16
N VAL A 517 13.41 -14.68 37.96
CA VAL A 517 14.65 -15.30 37.44
C VAL A 517 15.87 -14.53 37.94
N ARG A 518 15.76 -13.20 38.16
CA ARG A 518 16.86 -12.40 38.76
C ARG A 518 17.22 -12.83 40.19
N SER A 519 16.25 -13.28 41.00
CA SER A 519 16.56 -13.80 42.36
C SER A 519 17.34 -15.11 42.31
N ASN A 520 17.14 -15.92 41.26
CA ASN A 520 17.77 -17.24 41.12
C ASN A 520 19.01 -17.23 40.19
N ALA A 521 19.24 -16.14 39.43
CA ALA A 521 20.43 -15.98 38.58
C ALA A 521 21.74 -15.87 39.38
N ARG A 522 21.69 -15.41 40.64
CA ARG A 522 22.82 -15.53 41.58
C ARG A 522 23.09 -16.99 41.98
N GLN A 523 22.03 -17.79 42.10
CA GLN A 523 22.11 -19.22 42.38
C GLN A 523 22.66 -20.01 41.16
N LEU A 524 22.27 -19.61 39.94
CA LEU A 524 22.77 -20.20 38.70
C LEU A 524 24.27 -19.93 38.47
N ARG A 525 24.77 -18.76 38.88
CA ARG A 525 26.21 -18.43 38.83
C ARG A 525 27.03 -19.10 39.94
N SER A 526 26.42 -19.47 41.07
CA SER A 526 27.11 -20.24 42.13
C SER A 526 27.28 -21.74 41.81
N TYR A 527 26.67 -22.26 40.73
CA TYR A 527 26.81 -23.67 40.32
C TYR A 527 28.08 -23.96 39.49
N GLN A 528 28.99 -23.00 39.33
CA GLN A 528 30.34 -23.26 38.78
C GLN A 528 31.28 -23.95 39.79
N SER A 529 30.89 -24.08 41.06
CA SER A 529 31.63 -24.82 42.06
C SER A 529 30.70 -25.70 42.88
N GLU A 530 30.97 -27.01 42.84
CA GLU A 530 30.39 -28.10 43.65
C GLU A 530 29.26 -28.95 43.03
N SER A 531 29.65 -30.19 42.69
CA SER A 531 28.89 -31.42 42.42
C SER A 531 28.02 -31.48 41.13
N PRO A 532 28.19 -32.54 40.29
CA PRO A 532 27.45 -32.69 39.06
C PRO A 532 26.01 -33.11 39.34
N ARG A 533 25.04 -32.23 39.07
CA ARG A 533 23.66 -32.65 38.80
C ARG A 533 23.52 -32.88 37.30
N THR A 534 23.06 -34.07 36.93
CA THR A 534 23.00 -34.54 35.54
C THR A 534 22.04 -33.71 34.69
N HIS A 535 22.38 -33.51 33.41
CA HIS A 535 21.60 -32.84 32.32
C HIS A 535 20.07 -33.08 32.41
N SER A 536 19.67 -34.27 32.86
CA SER A 536 18.29 -34.68 33.14
C SER A 536 17.52 -33.77 34.10
N GLU A 537 18.14 -33.24 35.17
CA GLU A 537 17.46 -32.41 36.18
C GLU A 537 17.11 -31.01 35.65
N LEU A 538 18.02 -30.42 34.84
CA LEU A 538 17.85 -29.11 34.22
C LEU A 538 16.77 -29.13 33.13
N VAL A 539 16.73 -30.23 32.37
CA VAL A 539 15.65 -30.51 31.41
C VAL A 539 14.30 -30.67 32.12
N SER A 540 14.26 -31.39 33.25
CA SER A 540 13.03 -31.56 34.04
C SER A 540 12.49 -30.22 34.59
N PHE A 541 13.39 -29.35 35.05
CA PHE A 541 13.05 -28.01 35.53
C PHE A 541 12.45 -27.11 34.42
N LEU A 542 13.00 -27.17 33.20
CA LEU A 542 12.47 -26.41 32.05
C LEU A 542 11.10 -26.91 31.59
N VAL A 543 10.86 -28.24 31.65
CA VAL A 543 9.55 -28.84 31.36
C VAL A 543 8.50 -28.38 32.38
N GLN A 544 8.84 -28.31 33.68
CA GLN A 544 7.95 -27.81 34.73
C GLN A 544 7.60 -26.32 34.55
N LEU A 545 8.57 -25.48 34.20
CA LEU A 545 8.35 -24.05 33.92
C LEU A 545 7.38 -23.81 32.75
N ASN A 546 7.41 -24.68 31.74
CA ASN A 546 6.51 -24.60 30.59
C ASN A 546 5.09 -25.13 30.91
N GLN A 547 4.97 -26.16 31.76
CA GLN A 547 3.66 -26.62 32.25
C GLN A 547 2.95 -25.51 33.05
N LEU A 548 3.68 -24.76 33.88
CA LEU A 548 3.15 -23.61 34.62
C LEU A 548 2.70 -22.46 33.69
N LYS A 549 3.39 -22.23 32.56
CA LYS A 549 2.95 -21.26 31.54
C LYS A 549 1.65 -21.69 30.85
N ARG A 550 1.51 -22.98 30.49
CA ARG A 550 0.28 -23.51 29.87
C ARG A 550 -0.93 -23.45 30.82
N GLN A 551 -0.74 -23.76 32.10
CA GLN A 551 -1.79 -23.62 33.11
C GLN A 551 -2.27 -22.17 33.27
N ARG A 552 -1.34 -21.20 33.21
CA ARG A 552 -1.68 -19.77 33.24
C ARG A 552 -2.44 -19.30 31.99
N SER A 553 -2.15 -19.87 30.82
CA SER A 553 -2.89 -19.59 29.58
C SER A 553 -4.30 -20.22 29.58
N GLN A 554 -4.48 -21.40 30.20
CA GLN A 554 -5.80 -22.01 30.39
C GLN A 554 -6.67 -21.21 31.37
N LEU A 555 -6.11 -20.73 32.48
CA LEU A 555 -6.80 -19.83 33.42
C LEU A 555 -7.24 -18.50 32.76
N HIS A 556 -6.47 -17.99 31.80
CA HIS A 556 -6.87 -16.82 31.01
C HIS A 556 -7.97 -17.11 29.98
N ALA A 557 -8.06 -18.34 29.47
CA ALA A 557 -9.10 -18.76 28.54
C ALA A 557 -10.44 -18.98 29.28
N GLU A 558 -10.41 -19.53 30.49
CA GLU A 558 -11.60 -19.75 31.33
C GLU A 558 -12.22 -18.41 31.79
N HIS A 559 -11.40 -17.40 32.10
CA HIS A 559 -11.87 -16.02 32.38
C HIS A 559 -12.55 -15.33 31.18
N LYS A 560 -12.36 -15.82 29.94
CA LYS A 560 -12.96 -15.26 28.72
C LYS A 560 -14.34 -15.85 28.40
N VAL A 561 -14.71 -16.97 29.03
CA VAL A 561 -15.99 -17.66 28.84
C VAL A 561 -17.09 -17.10 29.76
N GLU A 562 -16.75 -16.46 30.88
CA GLU A 562 -17.73 -15.81 31.77
C GLU A 562 -18.24 -14.45 31.27
N SER A 563 -17.60 -13.82 30.29
CA SER A 563 -18.02 -12.52 29.73
C SER A 563 -18.99 -12.62 28.53
N THR A 564 -19.19 -13.81 27.97
CA THR A 564 -20.01 -14.03 26.76
C THR A 564 -21.49 -14.33 27.03
N HIS A 565 -21.93 -14.36 28.30
CA HIS A 565 -23.33 -14.64 28.66
C HIS A 565 -24.24 -13.40 28.84
N LYS A 566 -23.80 -12.19 28.50
CA LYS A 566 -24.60 -10.95 28.63
C LYS A 566 -25.03 -10.27 27.31
N HIS A 567 -24.92 -10.94 26.16
CA HIS A 567 -25.30 -10.37 24.84
C HIS A 567 -26.31 -11.20 24.04
N LYS A 568 -27.27 -11.85 24.71
CA LYS A 568 -28.48 -12.39 24.09
C LYS A 568 -29.73 -11.91 24.83
N ARG A 569 -30.06 -10.62 24.72
CA ARG A 569 -31.38 -10.06 25.04
C ARG A 569 -31.53 -8.64 24.50
N LYS A 570 -31.87 -8.53 23.21
CA LYS A 570 -32.69 -7.43 22.66
C LYS A 570 -32.90 -7.66 21.16
N GLN A 571 -33.99 -8.35 20.83
CA GLN A 571 -34.74 -8.17 19.58
C GLN A 571 -36.15 -8.72 19.84
N GLN A 572 -37.03 -7.83 20.28
CA GLN A 572 -38.48 -7.97 20.16
C GLN A 572 -38.98 -6.57 19.78
N MET A 573 -39.20 -6.36 18.48
CA MET A 573 -40.17 -5.38 17.99
C MET A 573 -41.31 -6.16 17.34
N THR A 574 -42.51 -5.71 17.66
CA THR A 574 -43.79 -6.38 17.48
C THR A 574 -44.27 -6.39 16.03
N SER A 575 -44.89 -7.50 15.66
CA SER A 575 -45.38 -7.89 14.34
C SER A 575 -46.65 -7.17 13.86
N ALA A 576 -46.76 -5.85 14.06
CA ALA A 576 -47.96 -5.10 13.73
C ALA A 576 -47.63 -3.86 12.90
N GLU A 577 -47.31 -4.07 11.61
CA GLU A 577 -47.40 -3.06 10.52
C GLU A 577 -47.02 -3.63 9.13
N LYS A 578 -46.88 -4.96 8.99
CA LYS A 578 -46.79 -5.61 7.67
C LYS A 578 -48.18 -5.71 7.02
N LYS A 579 -48.61 -4.65 6.34
CA LYS A 579 -49.62 -4.72 5.28
C LYS A 579 -49.19 -3.84 4.10
N GLY A 580 -48.49 -4.44 3.15
CA GLY A 580 -48.25 -3.92 1.81
C GLY A 580 -48.12 -5.13 0.89
N LYS A 581 -48.79 -5.11 -0.27
CA LYS A 581 -48.87 -6.22 -1.24
C LYS A 581 -47.49 -6.82 -1.52
N ASP A 582 -47.40 -8.15 -1.72
CA ASP A 582 -46.17 -8.83 -2.19
C ASP A 582 -45.79 -8.28 -3.58
N LEU A 583 -45.02 -7.20 -3.61
CA LEU A 583 -44.45 -6.65 -4.84
C LEU A 583 -43.33 -7.59 -5.31
N PRO A 584 -43.21 -7.83 -6.62
CA PRO A 584 -42.13 -8.65 -7.17
C PRO A 584 -40.75 -8.03 -6.85
N LEU A 585 -39.71 -8.87 -6.72
CA LEU A 585 -38.33 -8.41 -6.52
C LEU A 585 -37.81 -7.74 -7.80
N GLN A 586 -37.71 -6.41 -7.81
CA GLN A 586 -37.29 -5.61 -8.98
C GLN A 586 -35.89 -5.00 -8.86
N GLY A 587 -35.31 -5.05 -7.67
CA GLY A 587 -33.96 -4.58 -7.38
C GLY A 587 -33.37 -5.36 -6.21
N LEU A 588 -32.28 -4.85 -5.64
CA LEU A 588 -31.62 -5.48 -4.48
C LEU A 588 -32.35 -5.25 -3.15
N THR A 589 -33.43 -4.46 -3.13
CA THR A 589 -34.24 -4.16 -1.95
C THR A 589 -35.72 -4.56 -2.15
N GLN A 590 -36.42 -4.80 -1.04
CA GLN A 590 -37.84 -5.23 -1.02
C GLN A 590 -38.72 -4.26 -0.18
N ASP A 591 -38.37 -2.98 -0.20
CA ASP A 591 -39.00 -1.94 0.63
C ASP A 591 -39.85 -0.95 -0.18
N GLY A 592 -40.15 -1.28 -1.44
CA GLY A 592 -41.06 -0.51 -2.28
C GLY A 592 -42.53 -0.66 -1.85
N TRP A 593 -43.35 0.35 -2.13
CA TRP A 593 -44.77 0.36 -1.81
C TRP A 593 -45.56 1.31 -2.72
N SER A 594 -46.88 1.15 -2.73
CA SER A 594 -47.84 2.03 -3.39
C SER A 594 -49.11 2.17 -2.53
N ASN A 595 -49.81 3.30 -2.68
CA ASN A 595 -51.15 3.50 -2.15
C ASN A 595 -52.03 4.21 -3.21
N GLU A 596 -53.20 4.73 -2.84
CA GLU A 596 -54.10 5.39 -3.80
C GLU A 596 -53.60 6.75 -4.31
N GLU A 597 -52.64 7.38 -3.63
CA GLU A 597 -52.17 8.74 -3.89
C GLU A 597 -50.75 8.79 -4.46
N GLU A 598 -49.86 7.91 -3.99
CA GLU A 598 -48.43 7.92 -4.34
C GLU A 598 -47.82 6.51 -4.36
N ALA A 599 -46.67 6.37 -5.04
CA ALA A 599 -45.90 5.14 -5.11
C ALA A 599 -44.40 5.41 -5.04
N THR A 600 -43.62 4.41 -4.64
CA THR A 600 -42.16 4.49 -4.66
C THR A 600 -41.59 4.13 -6.02
N THR A 601 -40.44 4.75 -6.31
CA THR A 601 -39.56 4.40 -7.41
C THR A 601 -38.14 4.22 -6.90
N THR A 602 -37.56 3.05 -7.15
CA THR A 602 -36.27 2.63 -6.57
C THR A 602 -35.28 2.24 -7.67
N CYS A 603 -34.02 2.66 -7.54
CA CYS A 603 -32.98 2.24 -8.47
C CYS A 603 -32.63 0.74 -8.32
N ALA A 604 -31.98 0.13 -9.31
CA ALA A 604 -31.75 -1.32 -9.31
C ALA A 604 -30.96 -1.85 -8.09
N CYS A 605 -29.98 -1.09 -7.58
CA CYS A 605 -29.24 -1.49 -6.37
C CYS A 605 -29.91 -1.08 -5.06
N GLY A 606 -31.05 -0.38 -5.10
CA GLY A 606 -31.75 0.10 -3.92
C GLY A 606 -31.13 1.32 -3.24
N ALA A 607 -30.02 1.88 -3.76
CA ALA A 607 -29.33 2.99 -3.12
C ALA A 607 -30.05 4.34 -3.25
N VAL A 608 -30.97 4.50 -4.21
CA VAL A 608 -31.78 5.71 -4.42
C VAL A 608 -33.24 5.30 -4.48
N GLN A 609 -34.08 5.99 -3.71
CA GLN A 609 -35.54 5.81 -3.77
C GLN A 609 -36.23 7.16 -3.64
N MET A 610 -37.28 7.33 -4.45
CA MET A 610 -38.14 8.50 -4.45
C MET A 610 -39.60 8.08 -4.32
N VAL A 611 -40.45 9.04 -3.97
CA VAL A 611 -41.90 8.92 -4.03
C VAL A 611 -42.43 9.79 -5.17
N VAL A 612 -43.34 9.22 -5.95
CA VAL A 612 -44.00 9.85 -7.09
C VAL A 612 -45.52 9.90 -6.88
N PRO A 613 -46.19 10.96 -7.34
CA PRO A 613 -47.64 11.09 -7.26
C PRO A 613 -48.34 10.20 -8.30
N LEU A 614 -49.53 9.70 -7.96
CA LEU A 614 -50.39 8.92 -8.85
C LEU A 614 -51.61 9.70 -9.35
N LYS A 615 -51.87 10.90 -8.81
CA LYS A 615 -53.02 11.74 -9.17
C LYS A 615 -52.62 13.17 -9.52
N ALA A 616 -53.51 13.87 -10.22
CA ALA A 616 -53.40 15.31 -10.41
C ALA A 616 -53.52 16.05 -9.05
N PRO A 617 -52.84 17.21 -8.87
CA PRO A 617 -52.06 17.93 -9.87
C PRO A 617 -50.62 17.42 -10.03
N GLY A 618 -50.16 16.48 -9.18
CA GLY A 618 -48.77 16.02 -9.16
C GLY A 618 -48.37 15.18 -10.38
N LEU A 619 -49.23 14.24 -10.80
CA LEU A 619 -49.06 13.46 -12.03
C LEU A 619 -49.69 14.22 -13.20
N VAL A 620 -48.87 14.66 -14.15
CA VAL A 620 -49.29 15.51 -15.29
C VAL A 620 -49.59 14.66 -16.52
N ASN A 621 -48.72 13.72 -16.85
CA ASN A 621 -48.87 12.89 -18.05
C ASN A 621 -48.08 11.57 -17.91
N THR A 622 -48.52 10.53 -18.60
CA THR A 622 -47.80 9.24 -18.74
C THR A 622 -47.63 8.95 -20.22
N PHE A 623 -46.40 8.69 -20.66
CA PHE A 623 -46.12 8.61 -22.09
C PHE A 623 -44.99 7.65 -22.43
N VAL A 624 -45.04 7.10 -23.64
CA VAL A 624 -43.93 6.39 -24.26
C VAL A 624 -43.27 7.34 -25.25
N CYS A 625 -41.93 7.37 -25.27
CA CYS A 625 -41.18 8.23 -26.17
C CYS A 625 -40.22 7.44 -27.05
N HIS A 626 -40.32 7.68 -28.37
CA HIS A 626 -39.54 7.02 -29.41
C HIS A 626 -38.37 7.87 -29.94
N CYS A 627 -38.07 9.03 -29.31
CA CYS A 627 -36.97 9.87 -29.76
C CYS A 627 -35.60 9.19 -29.58
N ALA A 628 -34.61 9.61 -30.38
CA ALA A 628 -33.27 9.04 -30.35
C ALA A 628 -32.62 9.07 -28.95
N ASP A 629 -32.85 10.16 -28.21
CA ASP A 629 -32.40 10.32 -26.83
C ASP A 629 -32.97 9.25 -25.92
N CYS A 630 -34.30 9.12 -25.87
CA CYS A 630 -34.99 8.16 -25.01
C CYS A 630 -34.56 6.72 -25.30
N ARG A 631 -34.21 6.39 -26.54
CA ARG A 631 -33.65 5.08 -26.89
C ARG A 631 -32.29 4.84 -26.26
N LYS A 632 -31.37 5.77 -26.50
CA LYS A 632 -29.97 5.63 -26.07
C LYS A 632 -29.85 5.57 -24.56
N VAL A 633 -30.55 6.46 -23.86
CA VAL A 633 -30.42 6.56 -22.39
C VAL A 633 -31.16 5.45 -21.65
N SER A 634 -32.21 4.85 -22.23
CA SER A 634 -32.92 3.71 -21.62
C SER A 634 -32.31 2.36 -22.00
N ALA A 635 -31.34 2.34 -22.92
CA ALA A 635 -30.85 1.13 -23.57
C ALA A 635 -31.97 0.24 -24.17
N SER A 636 -33.07 0.87 -24.60
CA SER A 636 -34.25 0.23 -25.20
C SER A 636 -34.68 0.98 -26.48
N MET A 637 -35.63 0.46 -27.26
CA MET A 637 -36.15 1.13 -28.46
C MET A 637 -37.20 2.21 -28.20
N PHE A 638 -37.58 2.37 -26.94
CA PHE A 638 -38.42 3.45 -26.44
C PHE A 638 -38.19 3.59 -24.93
N ALA A 639 -38.68 4.68 -24.34
CA ALA A 639 -38.73 4.81 -22.89
C ALA A 639 -40.15 5.10 -22.43
N THR A 640 -40.58 4.44 -21.36
CA THR A 640 -41.83 4.75 -20.63
C THR A 640 -41.53 5.80 -19.57
N ASN A 641 -42.33 6.86 -19.52
CA ASN A 641 -42.09 8.05 -18.71
C ASN A 641 -43.36 8.54 -18.03
N LEU A 642 -43.15 9.28 -16.95
CA LEU A 642 -44.18 10.07 -16.28
C LEU A 642 -43.70 11.52 -16.20
N THR A 643 -44.52 12.47 -16.61
CA THR A 643 -44.33 13.88 -16.28
C THR A 643 -44.94 14.13 -14.92
N THR A 644 -44.11 14.54 -13.96
CA THR A 644 -44.53 14.86 -12.60
C THR A 644 -44.10 16.28 -12.24
N LEU A 645 -44.85 16.95 -11.37
CA LEU A 645 -44.42 18.22 -10.79
C LEU A 645 -43.34 17.97 -9.74
N ASP A 646 -42.22 18.70 -9.80
CA ASP A 646 -41.12 18.55 -8.83
C ASP A 646 -41.60 18.72 -7.39
N SER A 647 -42.55 19.65 -7.18
CA SER A 647 -43.17 19.94 -5.87
C SER A 647 -43.94 18.78 -5.26
N HIS A 648 -44.27 17.75 -6.04
CA HIS A 648 -45.02 16.56 -5.61
C HIS A 648 -44.17 15.29 -5.61
N THR A 649 -42.85 15.42 -5.76
CA THR A 649 -41.91 14.32 -5.68
C THR A 649 -40.91 14.56 -4.54
N ARG A 650 -40.50 13.50 -3.85
CA ARG A 650 -39.56 13.59 -2.73
C ARG A 650 -38.64 12.38 -2.67
N PHE A 651 -37.43 12.56 -2.17
CA PHE A 651 -36.53 11.45 -1.87
C PHE A 651 -36.92 10.79 -0.55
N THR A 652 -36.90 9.46 -0.51
CA THR A 652 -36.89 8.71 0.76
C THR A 652 -35.46 8.42 1.18
N ARG A 653 -34.55 8.21 0.22
CA ARG A 653 -33.11 8.05 0.43
C ARG A 653 -32.30 8.26 -0.86
N GLY A 654 -31.00 8.52 -0.69
CA GLY A 654 -30.01 8.42 -1.76
C GLY A 654 -29.98 9.57 -2.77
N GLU A 655 -30.50 10.74 -2.40
CA GLU A 655 -30.41 11.94 -3.25
C GLU A 655 -28.94 12.28 -3.55
N GLU A 656 -28.07 12.18 -2.54
CA GLU A 656 -26.63 12.36 -2.61
C GLU A 656 -25.93 11.33 -3.51
N ASN A 657 -26.59 10.20 -3.77
CA ASN A 657 -26.09 9.11 -4.61
C ASN A 657 -26.54 9.23 -6.08
N LEU A 658 -27.24 10.31 -6.44
CA LEU A 658 -27.46 10.67 -7.83
C LEU A 658 -26.21 11.31 -8.44
N THR A 659 -26.00 11.03 -9.73
CA THR A 659 -25.10 11.77 -10.61
C THR A 659 -25.92 12.27 -11.79
N ILE A 660 -25.50 13.40 -12.36
CA ILE A 660 -26.19 14.02 -13.48
C ILE A 660 -25.33 14.04 -14.74
N PHE A 661 -25.98 13.89 -15.90
CA PHE A 661 -25.39 14.11 -17.21
C PHE A 661 -26.32 14.97 -18.05
N ALA A 662 -25.82 16.09 -18.57
CA ALA A 662 -26.62 17.05 -19.33
C ALA A 662 -25.99 17.39 -20.67
N GLN A 663 -26.84 17.50 -21.70
CA GLN A 663 -26.43 17.85 -23.07
C GLN A 663 -27.61 18.45 -23.85
N SER A 664 -27.33 19.11 -24.98
CA SER A 664 -28.33 19.72 -25.86
C SER A 664 -28.15 19.37 -27.34
N HIS A 665 -27.13 18.57 -27.69
CA HIS A 665 -26.78 18.28 -29.08
C HIS A 665 -27.81 17.37 -29.76
N THR A 666 -28.37 16.42 -29.02
CA THR A 666 -29.30 15.41 -29.52
C THR A 666 -30.75 15.68 -29.10
N THR A 667 -30.99 16.80 -28.39
CA THR A 667 -32.34 17.24 -28.02
C THR A 667 -33.00 17.95 -29.20
N THR A 668 -34.22 17.54 -29.56
CA THR A 668 -34.95 18.13 -30.70
C THR A 668 -35.18 19.65 -30.54
N THR A 669 -35.23 20.14 -29.31
CA THR A 669 -35.41 21.56 -29.00
C THR A 669 -34.11 22.37 -29.01
N GLY A 670 -32.94 21.72 -29.10
CA GLY A 670 -31.63 22.35 -28.93
C GLY A 670 -31.35 22.89 -27.52
N ARG A 671 -32.28 22.66 -26.57
CA ARG A 671 -32.17 23.09 -25.17
C ARG A 671 -31.54 22.01 -24.31
N LYS A 672 -30.96 22.39 -23.18
CA LYS A 672 -30.28 21.47 -22.28
C LYS A 672 -31.27 20.52 -21.62
N MET A 673 -31.00 19.22 -21.72
CA MET A 673 -31.74 18.17 -21.02
C MET A 673 -30.78 17.39 -20.12
N THR A 674 -31.15 17.23 -18.85
CA THR A 674 -30.34 16.62 -17.80
C THR A 674 -30.94 15.30 -17.37
N ASN A 675 -30.12 14.25 -17.29
CA ASN A 675 -30.49 12.95 -16.75
C ASN A 675 -29.95 12.84 -15.32
N ALA A 676 -30.78 12.44 -14.37
CA ALA A 676 -30.39 12.09 -13.01
C ALA A 676 -30.46 10.57 -12.82
N PHE A 677 -29.35 9.95 -12.47
CA PHE A 677 -29.23 8.50 -12.37
C PHE A 677 -28.37 8.08 -11.18
N CYS A 678 -28.64 6.88 -10.66
CA CYS A 678 -27.89 6.32 -9.54
C CYS A 678 -26.44 6.07 -9.95
N ARG A 679 -25.46 6.65 -9.24
CA ARG A 679 -24.04 6.45 -9.55
C ARG A 679 -23.54 5.02 -9.29
N THR A 680 -24.29 4.24 -8.49
CA THR A 680 -23.94 2.86 -8.13
C THR A 680 -24.36 1.87 -9.21
N CYS A 681 -25.60 1.94 -9.70
CA CYS A 681 -26.14 0.96 -10.66
C CYS A 681 -26.46 1.53 -12.05
N GLY A 682 -26.34 2.84 -12.25
CA GLY A 682 -26.64 3.49 -13.52
C GLY A 682 -28.13 3.67 -13.85
N THR A 683 -29.05 3.17 -13.03
CA THR A 683 -30.50 3.35 -13.26
C THR A 683 -30.86 4.84 -13.30
N ILE A 684 -31.45 5.27 -14.41
CA ILE A 684 -31.97 6.63 -14.57
C ILE A 684 -33.27 6.75 -13.80
N MET A 685 -33.32 7.66 -12.82
CA MET A 685 -34.51 7.91 -12.01
C MET A 685 -35.44 8.91 -12.72
N TYR A 686 -34.88 10.03 -13.18
CA TYR A 686 -35.66 11.06 -13.88
C TYR A 686 -34.81 11.94 -14.79
N ARG A 687 -35.48 12.74 -15.62
CA ARG A 687 -34.88 13.83 -16.39
C ARG A 687 -35.57 15.15 -16.07
N PHE A 688 -34.85 16.24 -16.32
CA PHE A 688 -35.38 17.59 -16.24
C PHE A 688 -34.63 18.49 -17.22
N GLY A 689 -35.26 19.55 -17.71
CA GLY A 689 -34.66 20.39 -18.73
C GLY A 689 -35.36 21.74 -18.86
N GLU A 690 -34.75 22.63 -19.64
CA GLU A 690 -35.16 24.05 -19.75
C GLU A 690 -36.55 24.25 -20.37
N VAL A 691 -37.06 23.26 -21.10
CA VAL A 691 -38.32 23.34 -21.86
C VAL A 691 -39.55 23.21 -20.96
N ALA A 692 -39.43 22.53 -19.82
CA ALA A 692 -40.52 22.35 -18.86
C ALA A 692 -40.00 22.53 -17.42
N PRO A 693 -39.67 23.77 -17.00
CA PRO A 693 -39.18 24.04 -15.66
C PRO A 693 -40.19 23.62 -14.58
N GLY A 694 -39.70 23.07 -13.47
CA GLY A 694 -40.55 22.58 -12.37
C GLY A 694 -41.21 21.24 -12.63
N THR A 695 -40.78 20.52 -13.68
CA THR A 695 -41.23 19.15 -13.96
C THR A 695 -40.06 18.15 -14.01
N ARG A 696 -40.35 16.94 -13.52
CA ARG A 696 -39.50 15.75 -13.61
C ARG A 696 -40.14 14.75 -14.54
N PHE A 697 -39.41 14.36 -15.57
CA PHE A 697 -39.72 13.23 -16.43
C PHE A 697 -39.19 11.95 -15.76
N MET A 698 -39.98 11.37 -14.87
CA MET A 698 -39.65 10.13 -14.16
C MET A 698 -39.59 8.96 -15.14
N ARG A 699 -38.68 8.02 -14.93
CA ARG A 699 -38.67 6.76 -15.68
C ARG A 699 -39.68 5.79 -15.10
N GLY A 700 -40.45 5.13 -15.98
CA GLY A 700 -41.44 4.15 -15.54
C GLY A 700 -40.83 2.85 -15.03
N GLY A 701 -39.74 2.38 -15.62
CA GLY A 701 -39.13 1.09 -15.26
C GLY A 701 -38.73 0.95 -13.77
N PRO A 702 -38.21 1.99 -13.11
CA PRO A 702 -37.90 1.93 -11.68
C PRO A 702 -39.10 2.05 -10.72
N ILE A 703 -40.36 2.06 -11.18
CA ILE A 703 -41.54 2.10 -10.30
C ILE A 703 -41.70 0.73 -9.61
N ASP A 704 -41.82 0.71 -8.28
CA ASP A 704 -41.78 -0.56 -7.54
C ASP A 704 -43.07 -1.40 -7.71
N ASP A 705 -44.23 -0.75 -7.85
CA ASP A 705 -45.50 -1.44 -8.10
C ASP A 705 -45.85 -1.48 -9.59
N HIS A 706 -45.51 -2.58 -10.24
CA HIS A 706 -45.75 -2.79 -11.66
C HIS A 706 -47.23 -2.85 -12.05
N THR A 707 -48.13 -3.19 -11.10
CA THR A 707 -49.57 -3.28 -11.39
C THR A 707 -50.17 -1.92 -11.74
N LEU A 708 -49.47 -0.83 -11.39
CA LEU A 708 -49.84 0.52 -11.77
C LEU A 708 -49.70 0.77 -13.28
N HIS A 709 -48.82 0.06 -13.99
CA HIS A 709 -48.63 0.22 -15.44
C HIS A 709 -49.82 -0.27 -16.28
N ASP A 710 -50.62 -1.19 -15.74
CA ASP A 710 -51.86 -1.65 -16.38
C ASP A 710 -53.06 -0.76 -16.04
N THR A 711 -52.88 0.20 -15.13
CA THR A 711 -53.94 1.07 -14.62
C THR A 711 -53.58 2.55 -14.74
N ILE A 712 -53.24 3.22 -13.65
CA ILE A 712 -53.08 4.69 -13.58
C ILE A 712 -51.81 5.18 -14.29
N LEU A 713 -50.81 4.32 -14.46
CA LEU A 713 -49.56 4.62 -15.17
C LEU A 713 -49.53 4.11 -16.61
N LYS A 714 -50.67 3.64 -17.13
CA LYS A 714 -50.79 3.27 -18.55
C LYS A 714 -50.50 4.50 -19.41
N PRO A 715 -49.62 4.41 -20.43
CA PRO A 715 -49.29 5.55 -21.30
C PRO A 715 -50.54 6.11 -21.99
N GLN A 716 -50.75 7.42 -21.89
CA GLN A 716 -51.83 8.15 -22.54
C GLN A 716 -51.43 8.65 -23.94
N VAL A 717 -50.13 8.84 -24.18
CA VAL A 717 -49.60 9.32 -25.46
C VAL A 717 -48.27 8.65 -25.81
N GLU A 718 -48.06 8.40 -27.10
CA GLU A 718 -46.78 8.05 -27.71
C GLU A 718 -46.19 9.28 -28.42
N LEU A 719 -45.05 9.76 -27.92
CA LEU A 719 -44.30 10.86 -28.52
C LEU A 719 -43.31 10.34 -29.56
N PHE A 720 -43.12 11.12 -30.63
CA PHE A 720 -42.28 10.77 -31.78
C PHE A 720 -42.70 9.44 -32.42
N ALA A 721 -44.00 9.18 -32.52
CA ALA A 721 -44.56 7.91 -32.97
C ALA A 721 -44.08 7.51 -34.38
N GLU A 722 -43.76 8.48 -35.25
CA GLU A 722 -43.14 8.31 -36.57
C GLU A 722 -41.78 7.60 -36.54
N HIS A 723 -41.07 7.67 -35.41
CA HIS A 723 -39.78 7.01 -35.27
C HIS A 723 -39.89 5.59 -34.76
N ARG A 724 -41.06 5.15 -34.25
CA ARG A 724 -41.28 3.82 -33.69
C ARG A 724 -40.80 2.73 -34.64
N THR A 725 -40.07 1.75 -34.10
CA THR A 725 -39.60 0.60 -34.88
C THR A 725 -40.78 -0.26 -35.30
N ALA A 726 -40.77 -0.77 -36.54
CA ALA A 726 -41.90 -1.50 -37.13
C ALA A 726 -42.39 -2.73 -36.33
N TRP A 727 -41.53 -3.33 -35.51
CA TRP A 727 -41.86 -4.48 -34.66
C TRP A 727 -42.52 -4.10 -33.31
N VAL A 728 -42.54 -2.81 -32.94
CA VAL A 728 -43.24 -2.33 -31.75
C VAL A 728 -44.65 -1.91 -32.15
N THR A 729 -45.65 -2.53 -31.54
CA THR A 729 -47.07 -2.21 -31.78
C THR A 729 -47.46 -0.94 -31.02
N PRO A 730 -48.33 -0.07 -31.56
CA PRO A 730 -48.86 1.07 -30.81
C PRO A 730 -49.51 0.63 -29.49
N VAL A 731 -49.35 1.43 -28.43
CA VAL A 731 -50.02 1.22 -27.14
C VAL A 731 -51.50 1.51 -27.31
N GLU A 732 -52.32 0.48 -27.09
CA GLU A 732 -53.76 0.54 -27.27
C GLU A 732 -54.41 1.65 -26.42
N GLY A 733 -55.13 2.55 -27.09
CA GLY A 733 -55.83 3.68 -26.48
C GLY A 733 -54.96 4.92 -26.24
N SER A 734 -53.67 4.89 -26.58
CA SER A 734 -52.79 6.06 -26.47
C SER A 734 -52.84 6.94 -27.72
N GLU A 735 -52.84 8.26 -27.53
CA GLU A 735 -52.69 9.23 -28.62
C GLU A 735 -51.32 9.05 -29.31
N GLN A 736 -51.28 9.20 -30.63
CA GLN A 736 -50.07 9.02 -31.43
C GLN A 736 -49.58 10.40 -31.90
N ALA A 737 -48.64 10.99 -31.17
CA ALA A 737 -48.14 12.32 -31.44
C ALA A 737 -46.90 12.30 -32.35
N HIS A 738 -46.93 13.19 -33.36
CA HIS A 738 -45.76 13.49 -34.17
C HIS A 738 -44.85 14.48 -33.45
N GLY A 739 -43.58 14.12 -33.25
CA GLY A 739 -42.66 14.90 -32.43
C GLY A 739 -43.03 14.95 -30.94
N MET A 740 -42.81 16.10 -30.30
CA MET A 740 -42.97 16.29 -28.85
C MET A 740 -44.45 16.41 -28.41
N GLY A 741 -45.40 16.48 -29.35
CA GLY A 741 -46.81 16.75 -29.06
C GLY A 741 -47.06 18.16 -28.51
N THR A 742 -48.32 18.57 -28.40
CA THR A 742 -48.71 19.71 -27.57
C THR A 742 -48.81 19.22 -26.13
N PHE A 743 -47.89 19.64 -25.25
CA PHE A 743 -48.13 19.57 -23.82
C PHE A 743 -49.35 20.46 -23.54
N GLY A 744 -50.54 19.86 -23.39
CA GLY A 744 -51.78 20.58 -23.07
C GLY A 744 -51.58 21.43 -21.82
N GLY A 745 -52.10 22.66 -21.88
CA GLY A 745 -52.05 23.63 -20.79
C GLY A 745 -53.01 23.36 -19.64
#